data_AF-A0A2D8Q512-F1
#
_entry.id   AF-A0A2D8Q512-F1
#
_cell.length_a   1.000
_cell.length_b   1.000
_cell.length_c   1.000
_cell.angle_alpha   90.00
_cell.angle_beta   90.00
_cell.angle_gamma   90.00
#
_symmetry.space_group_name_H-M   'P 1'
#
loop_
_entity.id
_entity.type
_entity.pdbx_description
1 polymer ?
#
loop_
_entity_poly.entity_id
_entity_poly.type
_entity_poly.pdbx_seq_one_letter_code
_entity_poly.pdbx_strand_id
1 'polypeptide(L)'
;MKLAGLSPAGVLIVRAGQPFAMRVRLRNAQGDLQNLTGRSFILSVRFADQTVPLLNIAGNLSSDGMSSDILATEAQARQIYDWSLSAALEYDIAETTSGSAIARWYERIDTLPGSDLPGQTAPLIADIPASEITLDLPVLEITERGATGPSHSFELFYAGDIAEPTLAATKQLYMEAAQPFADAAEVSAGTASEAATLAENAKLQAEAAALTALLGNIYQDYDAGFAATDDGDQWVSYGPEGAYATRYLKTGGAGIAIDAYPSKTVIDLLNALLQDDGAAGFAVCDADGIPYLSSDGEGNLFVRSLRLTDVEIVQDEEGHFEIIDPIDGAVSFTTDPTQTRFLTADEGVELDGLKQAFVPDGLPGFAVCDDDGTPFFGTDEHGNAFAKSIHIDGLHLTDDGQTEIEVLAEEGGMVALSTRDFVRRWELPDTASDDVAQRDAANLALSAAVARQFNTTQQPIMRNAVDLFVAYGQSLGRGQECWPVLSKTPRNDGGVYMLGLSTRPWTQTGTSFDPLYGTDPLNARLHPMVAVVNVNNTLPSDATIAAYVPGTNVPGEGPEVGAINFLRAAYLDHHGVEADPATPWAVISCGVGGQSIEALSKPASNVADSYYNRVLDGIAKVMSQPEFAGMDVRVPAILWLQGEEDYENGAASENPSIADYKSALRQLRTDLNADIAALTGQTKPPAFVTYQTSGFNTEDFGNLFVGEAQLEAATQDTGLHMAAATYPLTDKTVHLDPNGSRWLGMQFGKVLSRLLLRKEGWMPLHPRRATISGTEVLIDFHVPEPPLRWALPFEQLVATDYANKGFVVRDAQGDIPLSSVDIAGQTMVRLTLSRPAVGAVRVEGGTKRGSSGNLCLQDSDATIATENYEYAPGTGQYAAANIAALVGKPYPLENWCVNFSIAADAA
;
A
#
# COMPACT_ATOMS: atom_id res chain seq x y z
N MET A 1 -25.90 -39.40 43.86
CA MET A 1 -27.03 -38.46 43.74
C MET A 1 -27.00 -37.94 42.29
N LYS A 2 -27.88 -38.40 41.40
CA LYS A 2 -27.88 -37.92 40.00
C LYS A 2 -28.53 -36.54 39.96
N LEU A 3 -27.82 -35.47 39.59
CA LEU A 3 -28.40 -34.14 39.43
C LEU A 3 -29.29 -34.09 38.17
N ALA A 4 -30.23 -33.13 38.09
CA ALA A 4 -30.98 -32.90 36.85
C ALA A 4 -30.03 -32.43 35.73
N GLY A 5 -30.22 -32.90 34.50
CA GLY A 5 -29.31 -32.62 33.38
C GLY A 5 -29.21 -33.79 32.39
N LEU A 6 -28.24 -33.72 31.47
CA LEU A 6 -28.03 -34.76 30.45
C LEU A 6 -27.16 -35.90 30.98
N SER A 7 -27.56 -37.14 30.69
CA SER A 7 -26.69 -38.29 30.84
C SER A 7 -25.61 -38.32 29.74
N PRO A 8 -24.53 -39.11 29.89
CA PRO A 8 -23.56 -39.33 28.82
C PRO A 8 -24.14 -39.91 27.52
N ALA A 9 -25.36 -40.45 27.56
CA ALA A 9 -26.07 -41.00 26.40
C ALA A 9 -27.13 -40.02 25.85
N GLY A 10 -27.17 -38.76 26.28
CA GLY A 10 -28.16 -37.78 25.82
C GLY A 10 -29.54 -37.87 26.47
N VAL A 11 -29.79 -38.87 27.32
CA VAL A 11 -31.04 -38.97 28.12
C VAL A 11 -31.17 -37.77 29.04
N LEU A 12 -32.32 -37.09 28.99
CA LEU A 12 -32.62 -35.95 29.85
C LEU A 12 -33.15 -36.45 31.20
N ILE A 13 -32.43 -36.13 32.28
CA ILE A 13 -32.81 -36.49 33.65
C ILE A 13 -33.52 -35.29 34.30
N VAL A 14 -34.81 -35.44 34.61
CA VAL A 14 -35.63 -34.40 35.24
C VAL A 14 -35.99 -34.80 36.68
N ARG A 15 -35.84 -33.89 37.63
CA ARG A 15 -36.27 -34.08 39.01
C ARG A 15 -37.51 -33.25 39.31
N ALA A 16 -38.48 -33.87 39.99
CA ALA A 16 -39.73 -33.19 40.36
C ALA A 16 -39.43 -31.91 41.12
N GLY A 17 -39.88 -30.76 40.60
CA GLY A 17 -39.69 -29.46 41.26
C GLY A 17 -38.24 -28.94 41.27
N GLN A 18 -37.34 -29.49 40.46
CA GLN A 18 -35.99 -28.95 40.30
C GLN A 18 -35.86 -28.31 38.90
N PRO A 19 -35.63 -26.98 38.79
CA PRO A 19 -35.38 -26.36 37.50
C PRO A 19 -34.11 -26.93 36.86
N PHE A 20 -34.06 -26.95 35.54
CA PHE A 20 -32.89 -27.39 34.80
C PHE A 20 -32.60 -26.47 33.62
N ALA A 21 -31.35 -26.50 33.18
CA ALA A 21 -30.87 -25.77 32.03
C ALA A 21 -30.10 -26.73 31.11
N MET A 22 -30.18 -26.51 29.80
CA MET A 22 -29.50 -27.31 28.80
C MET A 22 -29.02 -26.42 27.66
N ARG A 23 -27.77 -26.62 27.23
CA ARG A 23 -27.18 -25.89 26.10
C ARG A 23 -27.14 -26.78 24.87
N VAL A 24 -27.66 -26.29 23.75
CA VAL A 24 -27.63 -27.01 22.47
C VAL A 24 -26.60 -26.34 21.54
N ARG A 25 -25.74 -27.16 20.93
CA ARG A 25 -24.74 -26.74 19.93
C ARG A 25 -24.83 -27.63 18.70
N LEU A 26 -24.78 -27.03 17.51
CA LEU A 26 -24.67 -27.76 16.26
C LEU A 26 -23.23 -27.73 15.77
N ARG A 27 -22.72 -28.86 15.30
CA ARG A 27 -21.42 -28.95 14.62
C ARG A 27 -21.59 -29.30 13.15
N ASN A 28 -20.77 -28.71 12.30
CA ASN A 28 -20.69 -29.04 10.88
C ASN A 28 -19.99 -30.40 10.67
N ALA A 29 -19.90 -30.84 9.41
CA ALA A 29 -19.28 -32.12 9.06
C ALA A 29 -17.77 -32.19 9.36
N GLN A 30 -17.11 -31.05 9.50
CA GLN A 30 -15.69 -30.87 9.82
C GLN A 30 -15.43 -30.85 11.34
N GLY A 31 -16.49 -30.76 12.15
CA GLY A 31 -16.41 -30.73 13.61
C GLY A 31 -16.44 -29.33 14.22
N ASP A 32 -16.56 -28.26 13.42
CA ASP A 32 -16.64 -26.89 13.91
C ASP A 32 -18.05 -26.54 14.36
N LEU A 33 -18.19 -25.62 15.32
CA LEU A 33 -19.49 -25.12 15.75
C LEU A 33 -20.15 -24.29 14.65
N GLN A 34 -21.44 -24.51 14.41
CA GLN A 34 -22.23 -23.70 13.47
C GLN A 34 -22.70 -22.41 14.15
N ASN A 35 -22.77 -21.33 13.37
CA ASN A 35 -23.46 -20.11 13.79
C ASN A 35 -24.97 -20.35 13.80
N LEU A 36 -25.62 -20.04 14.92
CA LEU A 36 -27.05 -20.24 15.17
C LEU A 36 -27.85 -18.93 15.11
N THR A 37 -27.22 -17.81 14.73
CA THR A 37 -27.87 -16.50 14.58
C THR A 37 -29.03 -16.60 13.57
N GLY A 38 -30.20 -16.10 13.97
CA GLY A 38 -31.43 -16.17 13.15
C GLY A 38 -32.18 -17.51 13.21
N ARG A 39 -31.65 -18.52 13.90
CA ARG A 39 -32.28 -19.83 14.10
C ARG A 39 -32.92 -19.89 15.48
N SER A 40 -34.07 -20.56 15.60
CA SER A 40 -34.77 -20.76 16.88
C SER A 40 -34.86 -22.23 17.21
N PHE A 41 -34.64 -22.59 18.48
CA PHE A 41 -34.70 -23.97 18.96
C PHE A 41 -35.77 -24.11 20.02
N ILE A 42 -36.46 -25.26 20.00
CA ILE A 42 -37.48 -25.61 20.99
C ILE A 42 -37.20 -27.02 21.49
N LEU A 43 -37.29 -27.21 22.80
CA LEU A 43 -37.43 -28.53 23.41
C LEU A 43 -38.91 -28.86 23.52
N SER A 44 -39.34 -29.90 22.83
CA SER A 44 -40.72 -30.41 22.91
C SER A 44 -40.73 -31.68 23.75
N VAL A 45 -41.60 -31.77 24.75
CA VAL A 45 -41.82 -32.98 25.57
C VAL A 45 -43.11 -33.63 25.15
N ARG A 46 -43.12 -34.95 24.95
CA ARG A 46 -44.30 -35.73 24.55
C ARG A 46 -44.31 -37.11 25.19
N PHE A 47 -45.46 -37.78 25.20
CA PHE A 47 -45.50 -39.21 25.47
C PHE A 47 -44.84 -39.98 24.33
N ALA A 48 -44.09 -41.04 24.64
CA ALA A 48 -43.33 -41.81 23.66
C ALA A 48 -44.22 -42.44 22.56
N ASP A 49 -45.49 -42.67 22.85
CA ASP A 49 -46.49 -43.20 21.93
C ASP A 49 -47.32 -42.11 21.21
N GLN A 50 -47.02 -40.83 21.42
CA GLN A 50 -47.75 -39.69 20.85
C GLN A 50 -46.85 -38.74 20.08
N THR A 51 -47.40 -38.12 19.04
CA THR A 51 -46.69 -37.15 18.19
C THR A 51 -46.93 -35.71 18.58
N VAL A 52 -47.95 -35.44 19.41
CA VAL A 52 -48.31 -34.08 19.84
C VAL A 52 -47.53 -33.73 21.11
N PRO A 53 -46.81 -32.60 21.14
CA PRO A 53 -46.09 -32.18 22.34
C PRO A 53 -47.03 -31.74 23.45
N LEU A 54 -46.71 -32.19 24.67
CA LEU A 54 -47.35 -31.80 25.93
C LEU A 54 -46.82 -30.45 26.41
N LEU A 55 -45.55 -30.14 26.13
CA LEU A 55 -44.88 -28.94 26.57
C LEU A 55 -43.78 -28.54 25.58
N ASN A 56 -43.72 -27.27 25.23
CA ASN A 56 -42.64 -26.67 24.46
C ASN A 56 -41.89 -25.65 25.32
N ILE A 57 -40.56 -25.73 25.32
CA ILE A 57 -39.67 -24.81 26.03
C ILE A 57 -38.75 -24.18 24.98
N ALA A 58 -38.87 -22.87 24.78
CA ALA A 58 -38.03 -22.14 23.83
C ALA A 58 -36.59 -22.03 24.35
N GLY A 59 -35.63 -22.16 23.44
CA GLY A 59 -34.22 -21.87 23.67
C GLY A 59 -33.92 -20.40 23.41
N ASN A 60 -33.01 -19.84 24.22
CA ASN A 60 -32.48 -18.49 24.05
C ASN A 60 -31.09 -18.58 23.40
N LEU A 61 -30.86 -17.81 22.34
CA LEU A 61 -29.56 -17.76 21.67
C LEU A 61 -28.50 -17.11 22.58
N SER A 62 -27.28 -17.66 22.62
CA SER A 62 -26.14 -17.07 23.32
C SER A 62 -25.63 -15.80 22.62
N SER A 63 -24.95 -14.93 23.36
CA SER A 63 -24.43 -13.65 22.88
C SER A 63 -23.41 -13.78 21.74
N ASP A 64 -22.67 -14.89 21.69
CA ASP A 64 -21.75 -15.25 20.62
C ASP A 64 -22.45 -15.88 19.39
N GLY A 65 -23.75 -16.14 19.46
CA GLY A 65 -24.53 -16.78 18.41
C GLY A 65 -24.22 -18.27 18.19
N MET A 66 -23.40 -18.91 19.03
CA MET A 66 -22.89 -20.28 18.79
C MET A 66 -23.64 -21.38 19.54
N SER A 67 -24.60 -21.03 20.41
CA SER A 67 -25.40 -22.01 21.17
C SER A 67 -26.80 -21.52 21.51
N SER A 68 -27.72 -22.45 21.77
CA SER A 68 -29.08 -22.15 22.24
C SER A 68 -29.33 -22.76 23.62
N ASP A 69 -29.65 -21.92 24.60
CA ASP A 69 -29.84 -22.29 26.00
C ASP A 69 -31.33 -22.44 26.35
N ILE A 70 -31.73 -23.66 26.70
CA ILE A 70 -33.08 -24.02 27.12
C ILE A 70 -33.16 -24.02 28.65
N LEU A 71 -34.08 -23.23 29.19
CA LEU A 71 -34.26 -23.05 30.62
C LEU A 71 -35.66 -23.52 31.04
N ALA A 72 -35.73 -24.60 31.83
CA ALA A 72 -36.97 -25.12 32.36
C ALA A 72 -37.17 -24.70 33.81
N THR A 73 -38.35 -24.14 34.10
CA THR A 73 -38.73 -23.72 35.45
C THR A 73 -39.04 -24.90 36.36
N GLU A 74 -39.08 -24.65 37.68
CA GLU A 74 -39.54 -25.62 38.67
C GLU A 74 -40.92 -26.21 38.33
N ALA A 75 -41.86 -25.35 37.91
CA ALA A 75 -43.22 -25.76 37.56
C ALA A 75 -43.23 -26.68 36.32
N GLN A 76 -42.45 -26.36 35.29
CA GLN A 76 -42.30 -27.19 34.10
C GLN A 76 -41.63 -28.53 34.43
N ALA A 77 -40.56 -28.54 35.25
CA ALA A 77 -39.91 -29.76 35.70
C ALA A 77 -40.85 -30.65 36.55
N ARG A 78 -41.70 -30.05 37.38
CA ARG A 78 -42.74 -30.77 38.13
C ARG A 78 -43.80 -31.37 37.20
N GLN A 79 -44.26 -30.62 36.20
CA GLN A 79 -45.21 -31.13 35.20
C GLN A 79 -44.66 -32.31 34.41
N ILE A 80 -43.40 -32.24 33.95
CA ILE A 80 -42.72 -33.34 33.26
C ILE A 80 -42.66 -34.59 34.16
N TYR A 81 -42.32 -34.43 35.45
CA TYR A 81 -42.35 -35.55 36.40
C TYR A 81 -43.76 -36.14 36.55
N ASP A 82 -44.78 -35.32 36.77
CA ASP A 82 -46.14 -35.81 36.99
C ASP A 82 -46.67 -36.57 35.74
N TRP A 83 -46.33 -36.13 34.52
CA TRP A 83 -46.67 -36.85 33.29
C TRP A 83 -45.94 -38.19 33.16
N SER A 84 -44.66 -38.25 33.55
CA SER A 84 -43.87 -39.48 33.48
C SER A 84 -44.42 -40.62 34.35
N LEU A 85 -45.22 -40.30 35.38
CA LEU A 85 -45.90 -41.31 36.21
C LEU A 85 -47.02 -42.03 35.46
N SER A 86 -47.53 -41.42 34.38
CA SER A 86 -48.65 -41.95 33.60
C SER A 86 -48.22 -42.74 32.36
N ALA A 87 -47.13 -42.33 31.71
CA ALA A 87 -46.54 -43.01 30.56
C ALA A 87 -45.09 -42.56 30.33
N ALA A 88 -44.34 -43.31 29.52
CA ALA A 88 -42.97 -42.95 29.17
C ALA A 88 -42.93 -41.65 28.34
N LEU A 89 -41.93 -40.80 28.60
CA LEU A 89 -41.76 -39.52 27.94
C LEU A 89 -40.51 -39.48 27.05
N GLU A 90 -40.60 -38.71 25.99
CA GLU A 90 -39.50 -38.35 25.10
C GLU A 90 -39.41 -36.84 24.97
N TYR A 91 -38.23 -36.36 24.61
CA TYR A 91 -38.04 -35.00 24.14
C TYR A 91 -37.43 -34.96 22.75
N ASP A 92 -37.81 -33.96 21.97
CA ASP A 92 -37.15 -33.57 20.73
C ASP A 92 -36.59 -32.16 20.83
N ILE A 93 -35.46 -31.94 20.17
CA ILE A 93 -34.93 -30.60 19.91
C ILE A 93 -35.23 -30.28 18.47
N ALA A 94 -36.19 -29.39 18.26
CA ALA A 94 -36.58 -28.94 16.94
C ALA A 94 -35.98 -27.56 16.68
N GLU A 95 -35.39 -27.40 15.50
CA GLU A 95 -35.14 -26.08 14.94
C GLU A 95 -36.39 -25.60 14.22
N THR A 96 -36.83 -24.39 14.52
CA THR A 96 -37.99 -23.76 13.91
C THR A 96 -37.57 -22.58 13.04
N THR A 97 -37.91 -22.62 11.75
CA THR A 97 -37.65 -21.55 10.79
C THR A 97 -38.92 -21.30 9.98
N SER A 98 -39.46 -20.08 10.05
CA SER A 98 -40.59 -19.61 9.22
C SER A 98 -41.79 -20.56 9.14
N GLY A 99 -42.15 -21.20 10.27
CA GLY A 99 -43.32 -22.07 10.39
C GLY A 99 -43.09 -23.56 10.10
N SER A 100 -41.87 -23.98 9.72
CA SER A 100 -41.48 -25.39 9.63
C SER A 100 -40.56 -25.78 10.79
N ALA A 101 -40.77 -26.96 11.37
CA ALA A 101 -39.97 -27.51 12.47
C ALA A 101 -39.20 -28.74 12.00
N ILE A 102 -37.88 -28.75 12.18
CA ILE A 102 -36.99 -29.87 11.86
C ILE A 102 -36.41 -30.42 13.16
N ALA A 103 -36.72 -31.68 13.49
CA ALA A 103 -36.13 -32.35 14.64
C ALA A 103 -34.64 -32.60 14.38
N ARG A 104 -33.77 -31.98 15.19
CA ARG A 104 -32.31 -32.14 15.16
C ARG A 104 -31.84 -33.25 16.10
N TRP A 105 -32.62 -33.54 17.13
CA TRP A 105 -32.34 -34.59 18.11
C TRP A 105 -33.65 -35.11 18.72
N TYR A 106 -33.67 -36.36 19.15
CA TYR A 106 -34.72 -36.92 19.97
C TYR A 106 -34.13 -37.97 20.92
N GLU A 107 -34.60 -38.01 22.17
CA GLU A 107 -34.18 -39.02 23.15
C GLU A 107 -35.23 -39.12 24.28
N ARG A 108 -35.13 -40.16 25.11
CA ARG A 108 -36.06 -40.35 26.24
C ARG A 108 -35.80 -39.38 27.40
N ILE A 109 -36.82 -39.20 28.24
CA ILE A 109 -36.74 -38.48 29.52
C ILE A 109 -36.82 -39.47 30.67
N ASP A 110 -35.81 -39.46 31.56
CA ASP A 110 -35.85 -40.19 32.82
C ASP A 110 -36.21 -39.23 33.96
N THR A 111 -37.14 -39.62 34.83
CA THR A 111 -37.57 -38.74 35.92
C THR A 111 -37.30 -39.33 37.31
N LEU A 112 -37.05 -38.47 38.29
CA LEU A 112 -36.77 -38.86 39.67
C LEU A 112 -37.57 -37.98 40.65
N PRO A 113 -38.04 -38.52 41.79
CA PRO A 113 -38.65 -37.70 42.84
C PRO A 113 -37.63 -36.67 43.38
N GLY A 114 -38.10 -35.45 43.64
CA GLY A 114 -37.31 -34.32 44.15
C GLY A 114 -37.05 -34.36 45.65
N SER A 115 -36.08 -33.58 46.12
CA SER A 115 -35.80 -33.32 47.56
C SER A 115 -36.46 -32.02 48.01
N ASP A 116 -37.04 -31.96 49.22
CA ASP A 116 -37.71 -30.80 49.85
C ASP A 116 -36.80 -29.58 50.10
N LEU A 117 -36.14 -29.04 49.08
CA LEU A 117 -35.35 -27.82 49.16
C LEU A 117 -36.16 -26.64 48.56
N PRO A 118 -36.27 -25.50 49.26
CA PRO A 118 -37.11 -24.38 48.83
C PRO A 118 -36.56 -23.71 47.55
N GLY A 119 -37.27 -23.87 46.45
CA GLY A 119 -37.05 -23.18 45.18
C GLY A 119 -37.66 -21.79 45.18
N GLN A 120 -36.84 -20.75 45.08
CA GLN A 120 -37.29 -19.40 44.75
C GLN A 120 -36.32 -18.70 43.80
N THR A 121 -35.97 -19.35 42.69
CA THR A 121 -35.43 -18.61 41.53
C THR A 121 -35.48 -19.47 40.26
N ALA A 122 -35.92 -18.87 39.16
CA ALA A 122 -35.64 -19.39 37.83
C ALA A 122 -34.11 -19.37 37.59
N PRO A 123 -33.53 -20.35 36.88
CA PRO A 123 -32.12 -20.30 36.52
C PRO A 123 -31.86 -19.05 35.67
N LEU A 124 -30.94 -18.21 36.11
CA LEU A 124 -30.51 -17.00 35.42
C LEU A 124 -29.14 -17.28 34.79
N ILE A 125 -28.98 -16.98 33.50
CA ILE A 125 -27.66 -16.95 32.86
C ILE A 125 -27.11 -15.54 33.07
N ALA A 126 -25.97 -15.43 33.72
CA ALA A 126 -25.27 -14.16 33.92
C ALA A 126 -23.87 -14.28 33.34
N ASP A 127 -23.52 -13.41 32.40
CA ASP A 127 -22.15 -13.22 31.96
C ASP A 127 -21.42 -12.42 33.06
N ILE A 128 -20.58 -13.10 33.85
CA ILE A 128 -19.80 -12.47 34.91
C ILE A 128 -18.39 -12.23 34.39
N PRO A 129 -17.84 -11.01 34.49
CA PRO A 129 -16.47 -10.75 34.09
C PRO A 129 -15.50 -11.39 35.09
N ALA A 130 -14.58 -12.18 34.53
CA ALA A 130 -13.35 -12.72 35.11
C ALA A 130 -13.38 -13.22 36.58
N SER A 131 -13.12 -14.51 36.72
CA SER A 131 -12.78 -15.31 37.92
C SER A 131 -13.92 -16.00 38.70
N GLU A 132 -13.76 -17.33 38.77
CA GLU A 132 -14.36 -18.35 39.66
C GLU A 132 -15.66 -19.08 39.28
N ILE A 133 -15.47 -20.41 39.08
CA ILE A 133 -16.41 -21.55 38.98
C ILE A 133 -17.49 -21.47 37.88
N THR A 134 -17.17 -22.03 36.71
CA THR A 134 -18.16 -22.46 35.72
C THR A 134 -18.84 -23.74 36.22
N LEU A 135 -20.10 -23.65 36.64
CA LEU A 135 -20.99 -24.81 36.59
C LEU A 135 -21.41 -24.94 35.13
N ASP A 136 -20.66 -25.74 34.36
CA ASP A 136 -20.98 -25.99 32.95
C ASP A 136 -22.41 -26.51 32.83
N LEU A 137 -23.25 -25.79 32.08
CA LEU A 137 -24.57 -26.27 31.70
C LEU A 137 -24.40 -27.60 30.97
N PRO A 138 -25.27 -28.60 31.20
CA PRO A 138 -25.28 -29.82 30.39
C PRO A 138 -25.39 -29.46 28.90
N VAL A 139 -24.35 -29.80 28.12
CA VAL A 139 -24.27 -29.51 26.69
C VAL A 139 -24.72 -30.71 25.86
N LEU A 140 -25.68 -30.49 24.97
CA LEU A 140 -26.03 -31.41 23.88
C LEU A 140 -25.35 -30.95 22.60
N GLU A 141 -24.35 -31.70 22.14
CA GLU A 141 -23.70 -31.47 20.84
C GLU A 141 -24.32 -32.36 19.76
N ILE A 142 -24.82 -31.74 18.68
CA ILE A 142 -25.43 -32.42 17.53
C ILE A 142 -24.55 -32.19 16.31
N THR A 143 -23.93 -33.25 15.78
CA THR A 143 -23.03 -33.16 14.62
C THR A 143 -23.76 -33.57 13.34
N GLU A 144 -23.85 -32.67 12.36
CA GLU A 144 -24.55 -32.90 11.11
C GLU A 144 -23.60 -33.43 10.03
N ARG A 145 -23.82 -34.66 9.56
CA ARG A 145 -23.12 -35.20 8.37
C ARG A 145 -23.94 -34.94 7.12
N GLY A 146 -23.67 -33.82 6.42
CA GLY A 146 -23.90 -33.72 4.97
C GLY A 146 -25.04 -32.84 4.43
N ALA A 147 -25.29 -31.64 4.96
CA ALA A 147 -26.08 -30.63 4.23
C ALA A 147 -25.48 -29.22 4.39
N THR A 148 -25.27 -28.54 3.27
CA THR A 148 -24.94 -27.10 3.21
C THR A 148 -26.13 -26.28 3.71
N GLY A 149 -25.88 -25.28 4.56
CA GLY A 149 -26.90 -24.35 5.06
C GLY A 149 -27.56 -23.52 3.94
N PRO A 150 -28.67 -22.82 4.24
CA PRO A 150 -29.39 -22.04 3.24
C PRO A 150 -28.47 -20.97 2.64
N SER A 151 -28.54 -20.80 1.33
CA SER A 151 -27.79 -19.73 0.66
C SER A 151 -28.33 -18.36 1.10
N HIS A 152 -27.50 -17.33 0.99
CA HIS A 152 -27.88 -15.94 1.28
C HIS A 152 -29.17 -15.48 0.56
N SER A 153 -29.41 -15.99 -0.65
CA SER A 153 -30.66 -15.77 -1.39
C SER A 153 -31.89 -16.40 -0.71
N PHE A 154 -31.72 -17.54 -0.05
CA PHE A 154 -32.77 -18.14 0.76
C PHE A 154 -33.04 -17.35 2.04
N GLU A 155 -32.01 -16.77 2.65
CA GLU A 155 -32.16 -15.94 3.85
C GLU A 155 -32.96 -14.67 3.58
N LEU A 156 -32.65 -13.95 2.49
CA LEU A 156 -33.38 -12.74 2.08
C LEU A 156 -34.83 -13.00 1.67
N PHE A 157 -35.11 -14.16 1.05
CA PHE A 157 -36.47 -14.55 0.70
C PHE A 157 -37.34 -14.79 1.94
N TYR A 158 -36.79 -15.46 2.95
CA TYR A 158 -37.52 -15.71 4.20
C TYR A 158 -37.66 -14.46 5.07
N ALA A 159 -36.76 -13.48 4.94
CA ALA A 159 -36.91 -12.15 5.54
C ALA A 159 -38.01 -11.30 4.86
N GLY A 160 -38.47 -11.72 3.68
CA GLY A 160 -39.47 -11.01 2.88
C GLY A 160 -38.89 -9.87 2.03
N ASP A 161 -37.56 -9.77 1.97
CA ASP A 161 -36.85 -8.71 1.26
C ASP A 161 -36.75 -8.99 -0.24
N ILE A 162 -36.85 -10.26 -0.65
CA ILE A 162 -36.98 -10.66 -2.06
C ILE A 162 -38.15 -11.62 -2.24
N ALA A 163 -38.80 -11.56 -3.40
CA ALA A 163 -39.98 -12.36 -3.68
C ALA A 163 -39.70 -13.83 -3.99
N GLU A 164 -38.45 -14.19 -4.33
CA GLU A 164 -38.02 -15.56 -4.61
C GLU A 164 -36.55 -15.76 -4.21
N PRO A 165 -36.12 -16.94 -3.72
CA PRO A 165 -34.78 -17.19 -3.20
C PRO A 165 -33.75 -17.44 -4.32
N THR A 166 -33.69 -16.54 -5.30
CA THR A 166 -32.79 -16.64 -6.44
C THR A 166 -31.67 -15.61 -6.34
N LEU A 167 -30.51 -15.96 -6.92
CA LEU A 167 -29.36 -15.03 -7.00
C LEU A 167 -29.73 -13.77 -7.79
N ALA A 168 -30.63 -13.89 -8.77
CA ALA A 168 -31.13 -12.75 -9.56
C ALA A 168 -31.93 -11.78 -8.69
N ALA A 169 -32.88 -12.28 -7.88
CA ALA A 169 -33.68 -11.45 -6.99
C ALA A 169 -32.82 -10.83 -5.88
N THR A 170 -31.83 -11.58 -5.37
CA THR A 170 -30.83 -11.07 -4.40
C THR A 170 -30.02 -9.92 -4.99
N LYS A 171 -29.52 -10.07 -6.22
CA LYS A 171 -28.77 -9.03 -6.93
C LYS A 171 -29.65 -7.81 -7.19
N GLN A 172 -30.92 -8.00 -7.54
CA GLN A 172 -31.84 -6.91 -7.79
C GLN A 172 -32.09 -6.06 -6.53
N LEU A 173 -32.32 -6.69 -5.37
CA LEU A 173 -32.44 -5.98 -4.09
C LEU A 173 -31.18 -5.15 -3.77
N TYR A 174 -30.00 -5.74 -4.01
CA TYR A 174 -28.74 -5.03 -3.80
C TYR A 174 -28.49 -3.90 -4.79
N MET A 175 -28.91 -4.04 -6.04
CA MET A 175 -28.85 -2.94 -7.01
C MET A 175 -29.84 -1.83 -6.66
N GLU A 176 -31.06 -2.15 -6.22
CA GLU A 176 -32.05 -1.16 -5.77
C GLU A 176 -31.59 -0.42 -4.49
N ALA A 177 -30.93 -1.12 -3.56
CA ALA A 177 -30.32 -0.52 -2.37
C ALA A 177 -29.06 0.30 -2.67
N ALA A 178 -28.32 -0.06 -3.72
CA ALA A 178 -27.15 0.67 -4.21
C ALA A 178 -27.53 1.87 -5.09
N GLN A 179 -28.74 1.90 -5.64
CA GLN A 179 -29.21 2.94 -6.55
C GLN A 179 -29.05 4.37 -6.00
N PRO A 180 -29.37 4.69 -4.74
CA PRO A 180 -29.17 6.05 -4.21
C PRO A 180 -27.68 6.46 -4.15
N PHE A 181 -26.78 5.49 -3.99
CA PHE A 181 -25.34 5.72 -3.99
C PHE A 181 -24.79 5.82 -5.41
N ALA A 182 -25.32 5.02 -6.35
CA ALA A 182 -25.05 5.14 -7.77
C ALA A 182 -25.55 6.48 -8.33
N ASP A 183 -26.76 6.91 -7.96
CA ASP A 183 -27.33 8.21 -8.32
C ASP A 183 -26.51 9.36 -7.71
N ALA A 184 -26.07 9.25 -6.46
CA ALA A 184 -25.19 10.25 -5.84
C ALA A 184 -23.79 10.27 -6.48
N ALA A 185 -23.27 9.12 -6.89
CA ALA A 185 -22.01 9.00 -7.63
C ALA A 185 -22.15 9.53 -9.06
N GLU A 186 -23.29 9.34 -9.72
CA GLU A 186 -23.60 9.86 -11.05
C GLU A 186 -23.83 11.37 -11.02
N VAL A 187 -24.50 11.90 -9.98
CA VAL A 187 -24.59 13.35 -9.74
C VAL A 187 -23.20 13.94 -9.45
N SER A 188 -22.37 13.24 -8.68
CA SER A 188 -20.99 13.67 -8.40
C SER A 188 -20.10 13.58 -9.64
N ALA A 189 -20.28 12.56 -10.47
CA ALA A 189 -19.60 12.39 -11.75
C ALA A 189 -20.08 13.42 -12.78
N GLY A 190 -21.37 13.76 -12.78
CA GLY A 190 -21.95 14.85 -13.57
C GLY A 190 -21.39 16.20 -13.14
N THR A 191 -21.30 16.46 -11.82
CA THR A 191 -20.67 17.68 -11.27
C THR A 191 -19.18 17.75 -11.61
N ALA A 192 -18.47 16.61 -11.55
CA ALA A 192 -17.07 16.51 -11.94
C ALA A 192 -16.87 16.66 -13.45
N SER A 193 -17.79 16.15 -14.27
CA SER A 193 -17.80 16.29 -15.73
C SER A 193 -18.14 17.72 -16.16
N GLU A 194 -19.07 18.38 -15.47
CA GLU A 194 -19.35 19.81 -15.64
C GLU A 194 -18.14 20.65 -15.23
N ALA A 195 -17.48 20.33 -14.11
CA ALA A 195 -16.24 20.98 -13.68
C ALA A 195 -15.08 20.74 -14.67
N ALA A 196 -14.96 19.53 -15.22
CA ALA A 196 -13.98 19.21 -16.25
C ALA A 196 -14.29 19.94 -17.57
N THR A 197 -15.57 20.07 -17.94
CA THR A 197 -16.01 20.83 -19.12
C THR A 197 -15.77 22.32 -18.92
N LEU A 198 -16.00 22.85 -17.71
CA LEU A 198 -15.66 24.23 -17.35
C LEU A 198 -14.14 24.46 -17.37
N ALA A 199 -13.35 23.49 -16.92
CA ALA A 199 -11.89 23.54 -16.97
C ALA A 199 -11.36 23.45 -18.41
N GLU A 200 -11.93 22.59 -19.26
CA GLU A 200 -11.57 22.49 -20.68
C GLU A 200 -12.02 23.73 -21.44
N ASN A 201 -13.19 24.31 -21.13
CA ASN A 201 -13.61 25.59 -21.69
C ASN A 201 -12.72 26.75 -21.22
N ALA A 202 -12.28 26.74 -19.96
CA ALA A 202 -11.32 27.72 -19.44
C ALA A 202 -9.94 27.56 -20.10
N LYS A 203 -9.52 26.32 -20.37
CA LYS A 203 -8.31 26.01 -21.12
C LYS A 203 -8.43 26.45 -22.58
N LEU A 204 -9.52 26.13 -23.28
CA LEU A 204 -9.78 26.60 -24.65
C LEU A 204 -9.89 28.13 -24.72
N GLN A 205 -10.44 28.79 -23.69
CA GLN A 205 -10.45 30.24 -23.58
C GLN A 205 -9.05 30.81 -23.31
N ALA A 206 -8.24 30.13 -22.49
CA ALA A 206 -6.86 30.51 -22.24
C ALA A 206 -5.97 30.27 -23.47
N GLU A 207 -6.22 29.19 -24.23
CA GLU A 207 -5.56 28.88 -25.50
C GLU A 207 -6.01 29.84 -26.60
N ALA A 208 -7.29 30.22 -26.68
CA ALA A 208 -7.77 31.25 -27.59
C ALA A 208 -7.22 32.64 -27.22
N ALA A 209 -7.10 32.95 -25.92
CA ALA A 209 -6.45 34.16 -25.44
C ALA A 209 -4.94 34.14 -25.72
N ALA A 210 -4.28 32.99 -25.58
CA ALA A 210 -2.88 32.78 -25.91
C ALA A 210 -2.64 32.85 -27.42
N LEU A 211 -3.54 32.30 -28.24
CA LEU A 211 -3.48 32.36 -29.70
C LEU A 211 -3.73 33.79 -30.20
N THR A 212 -4.65 34.53 -29.57
CA THR A 212 -4.89 35.96 -29.83
C THR A 212 -3.68 36.80 -29.39
N ALA A 213 -3.02 36.44 -28.30
CA ALA A 213 -1.77 37.07 -27.85
C ALA A 213 -0.56 36.71 -28.74
N LEU A 214 -0.56 35.53 -29.36
CA LEU A 214 0.52 35.01 -30.21
C LEU A 214 0.45 35.50 -31.66
N LEU A 215 -0.77 35.62 -32.22
CA LEU A 215 -1.00 35.98 -33.63
C LEU A 215 -1.56 37.39 -33.83
N GLY A 216 -2.00 38.08 -32.76
CA GLY A 216 -2.73 39.34 -32.87
C GLY A 216 -4.15 39.17 -33.45
N ASN A 217 -4.84 40.27 -33.71
CA ASN A 217 -6.15 40.22 -34.38
C ASN A 217 -5.96 39.76 -35.84
N ILE A 218 -6.63 38.67 -36.20
CA ILE A 218 -6.57 38.08 -37.54
C ILE A 218 -7.77 38.55 -38.36
N TYR A 219 -7.50 39.10 -39.54
CA TYR A 219 -8.50 39.62 -40.44
C TYR A 219 -8.52 38.87 -41.77
N GLN A 220 -9.72 38.77 -42.35
CA GLN A 220 -9.94 37.98 -43.56
C GLN A 220 -9.15 38.50 -44.77
N ASP A 221 -8.91 39.81 -44.81
CA ASP A 221 -8.12 40.47 -45.83
C ASP A 221 -7.37 41.68 -45.25
N TYR A 222 -6.43 42.20 -46.04
CA TYR A 222 -5.60 43.34 -45.66
C TYR A 222 -6.44 44.60 -45.35
N ASP A 223 -7.49 44.87 -46.11
CA ASP A 223 -8.28 46.09 -45.98
C ASP A 223 -9.09 46.10 -44.68
N ALA A 224 -9.66 44.94 -44.30
CA ALA A 224 -10.37 44.75 -43.04
C ALA A 224 -9.43 44.94 -41.83
N GLY A 225 -8.23 44.35 -41.88
CA GLY A 225 -7.25 44.50 -40.82
C GLY A 225 -6.65 45.89 -40.73
N PHE A 226 -6.41 46.54 -41.87
CA PHE A 226 -5.93 47.92 -41.92
C PHE A 226 -6.97 48.90 -41.37
N ALA A 227 -8.25 48.70 -41.63
CA ALA A 227 -9.33 49.57 -41.14
C ALA A 227 -9.56 49.44 -39.62
N ALA A 228 -9.42 48.23 -39.08
CA ALA A 228 -9.73 47.91 -37.68
C ALA A 228 -8.54 48.05 -36.71
N THR A 229 -7.33 48.29 -37.22
CA THR A 229 -6.10 48.39 -36.39
C THR A 229 -5.65 49.85 -36.27
N ASP A 230 -5.30 50.27 -35.06
CA ASP A 230 -4.83 51.63 -34.78
C ASP A 230 -3.36 51.85 -35.22
N ASP A 231 -2.97 53.11 -35.44
CA ASP A 231 -1.61 53.45 -35.88
C ASP A 231 -0.61 53.16 -34.75
N GLY A 232 0.39 52.32 -35.00
CA GLY A 232 1.34 51.80 -34.02
C GLY A 232 1.17 50.31 -33.68
N ASP A 233 0.02 49.72 -34.03
CA ASP A 233 -0.30 48.32 -33.71
C ASP A 233 -0.13 47.36 -34.90
N GLN A 234 0.00 46.06 -34.58
CA GLN A 234 0.17 45.00 -35.57
C GLN A 234 -1.13 44.20 -35.77
N TRP A 235 -1.32 43.69 -36.98
CA TRP A 235 -2.39 42.73 -37.30
C TRP A 235 -1.91 41.66 -38.27
N VAL A 236 -2.65 40.57 -38.37
CA VAL A 236 -2.41 39.53 -39.37
C VAL A 236 -3.58 39.50 -40.33
N SER A 237 -3.31 39.45 -41.63
CA SER A 237 -4.35 39.23 -42.65
C SER A 237 -3.98 38.08 -43.56
N TYR A 238 -4.97 37.27 -43.93
CA TYR A 238 -4.79 36.23 -44.95
C TYR A 238 -4.42 36.90 -46.29
N GLY A 239 -3.33 36.46 -46.89
CA GLY A 239 -2.63 37.26 -47.91
C GLY A 239 -3.29 37.20 -49.30
N PRO A 240 -3.21 38.29 -50.11
CA PRO A 240 -3.15 38.16 -51.54
C PRO A 240 -1.72 37.81 -51.99
N GLU A 241 -1.63 36.91 -52.98
CA GLU A 241 -0.43 36.44 -53.71
C GLU A 241 0.72 35.82 -52.89
N GLY A 242 0.62 34.50 -52.67
CA GLY A 242 1.78 33.61 -52.46
C GLY A 242 2.03 33.10 -51.04
N ALA A 243 1.42 33.71 -50.01
CA ALA A 243 1.57 33.34 -48.60
C ALA A 243 0.20 33.06 -47.95
N TYR A 244 0.11 32.13 -47.00
CA TYR A 244 -1.15 31.79 -46.32
C TYR A 244 -1.70 32.97 -45.49
N ALA A 245 -0.83 33.67 -44.77
CA ALA A 245 -1.14 34.91 -44.07
C ALA A 245 0.10 35.81 -44.00
N THR A 246 -0.10 37.09 -43.78
CA THR A 246 0.97 38.08 -43.62
C THR A 246 0.67 38.98 -42.43
N ARG A 247 1.68 39.20 -41.58
CA ARG A 247 1.60 40.10 -40.43
C ARG A 247 2.06 41.50 -40.86
N TYR A 248 1.27 42.52 -40.52
CA TYR A 248 1.52 43.92 -40.86
C TYR A 248 1.60 44.79 -39.61
N LEU A 249 2.42 45.84 -39.65
CA LEU A 249 2.47 46.93 -38.66
C LEU A 249 1.89 48.20 -39.29
N LYS A 250 0.93 48.86 -38.63
CA LYS A 250 0.35 50.11 -39.14
C LYS A 250 1.21 51.29 -38.70
N THR A 251 1.78 52.03 -39.65
CA THR A 251 2.57 53.24 -39.35
C THR A 251 2.29 54.34 -40.36
N GLY A 252 1.92 55.53 -39.87
CA GLY A 252 1.73 56.71 -40.70
C GLY A 252 0.63 56.56 -41.77
N GLY A 253 -0.39 55.72 -41.50
CA GLY A 253 -1.47 55.46 -42.45
C GLY A 253 -1.13 54.46 -43.56
N ALA A 254 -0.11 53.61 -43.38
CA ALA A 254 0.20 52.49 -44.26
C ALA A 254 0.53 51.22 -43.46
N GLY A 255 0.21 50.05 -44.01
CA GLY A 255 0.58 48.74 -43.46
C GLY A 255 1.91 48.25 -44.01
N ILE A 256 2.89 48.04 -43.14
CA ILE A 256 4.20 47.49 -43.52
C ILE A 256 4.22 46.00 -43.16
N ALA A 257 4.44 45.13 -44.15
CA ALA A 257 4.57 43.69 -43.92
C ALA A 257 5.84 43.39 -43.10
N ILE A 258 5.68 42.58 -42.05
CA ILE A 258 6.75 42.19 -41.12
C ILE A 258 7.25 40.79 -41.45
N ASP A 259 6.33 39.82 -41.59
CA ASP A 259 6.62 38.42 -41.89
C ASP A 259 5.46 37.75 -42.64
N ALA A 260 5.78 36.73 -43.43
CA ALA A 260 4.83 35.96 -44.25
C ALA A 260 4.89 34.45 -43.91
N TYR A 261 3.71 33.84 -43.72
CA TYR A 261 3.57 32.41 -43.42
C TYR A 261 3.60 31.56 -44.73
N PRO A 262 4.10 30.31 -44.70
CA PRO A 262 4.47 29.52 -45.89
C PRO A 262 3.35 29.27 -46.93
N SER A 263 3.75 28.85 -48.14
CA SER A 263 2.95 28.99 -49.37
C SER A 263 1.65 28.19 -49.41
N LYS A 264 0.59 28.86 -49.87
CA LYS A 264 -0.80 28.37 -50.00
C LYS A 264 -0.93 27.01 -50.71
N THR A 265 -0.01 26.70 -51.61
CA THR A 265 0.03 25.47 -52.41
C THR A 265 0.10 24.21 -51.55
N VAL A 266 0.84 24.23 -50.43
CA VAL A 266 1.01 23.06 -49.54
C VAL A 266 -0.25 22.78 -48.73
N ILE A 267 -0.95 23.85 -48.30
CA ILE A 267 -2.19 23.73 -47.52
C ILE A 267 -3.38 23.38 -48.41
N ASP A 268 -3.45 23.89 -49.64
CA ASP A 268 -4.50 23.51 -50.61
C ASP A 268 -4.41 22.03 -51.01
N LEU A 269 -3.20 21.46 -51.09
CA LEU A 269 -2.97 20.02 -51.29
C LEU A 269 -3.47 19.18 -50.11
N LEU A 270 -3.25 19.65 -48.88
CA LEU A 270 -3.73 19.00 -47.66
C LEU A 270 -5.27 19.08 -47.56
N ASN A 271 -5.86 20.21 -47.95
CA ASN A 271 -7.31 20.43 -47.91
C ASN A 271 -8.06 19.62 -48.99
N ALA A 272 -7.43 19.41 -50.16
CA ALA A 272 -7.96 18.53 -51.20
C ALA A 272 -7.91 17.05 -50.81
N LEU A 273 -7.03 16.66 -49.87
CA LEU A 273 -6.98 15.31 -49.30
C LEU A 273 -8.10 15.06 -48.27
N LEU A 274 -8.67 16.13 -47.70
CA LEU A 274 -9.59 16.09 -46.56
C LEU A 274 -11.06 16.32 -46.92
N GLN A 275 -11.38 16.63 -48.18
CA GLN A 275 -12.75 16.79 -48.65
C GLN A 275 -13.12 15.66 -49.62
N ASP A 276 -13.74 14.60 -49.10
CA ASP A 276 -14.44 13.60 -49.90
C ASP A 276 -15.92 13.58 -49.52
N ASP A 277 -16.77 14.04 -50.43
CA ASP A 277 -18.23 14.03 -50.28
C ASP A 277 -18.80 12.76 -50.95
N GLY A 278 -18.87 11.67 -50.19
CA GLY A 278 -19.96 10.70 -50.36
C GLY A 278 -19.63 9.21 -50.45
N ALA A 279 -19.47 8.61 -49.27
CA ALA A 279 -20.02 7.30 -48.86
C ALA A 279 -19.49 5.98 -49.50
N ALA A 280 -18.43 5.44 -48.89
CA ALA A 280 -18.24 4.00 -48.65
C ALA A 280 -17.40 3.81 -47.37
N GLY A 281 -17.82 2.90 -46.48
CA GLY A 281 -17.37 2.84 -45.08
C GLY A 281 -15.90 2.49 -44.87
N PHE A 282 -15.40 1.47 -45.55
CA PHE A 282 -13.97 1.08 -45.58
C PHE A 282 -13.81 -0.04 -46.60
N ALA A 283 -12.78 0.01 -47.45
CA ALA A 283 -12.47 -1.07 -48.38
C ALA A 283 -10.95 -1.27 -48.44
N VAL A 284 -10.49 -2.50 -48.21
CA VAL A 284 -9.10 -2.90 -48.44
C VAL A 284 -9.02 -3.54 -49.81
N CYS A 285 -8.34 -2.86 -50.72
CA CYS A 285 -8.19 -3.27 -52.12
C CYS A 285 -6.80 -3.81 -52.40
N ASP A 286 -6.69 -4.72 -53.37
CA ASP A 286 -5.38 -5.07 -53.93
C ASP A 286 -4.82 -3.93 -54.79
N ALA A 287 -3.59 -4.13 -55.29
CA ALA A 287 -2.88 -3.12 -56.09
C ALA A 287 -3.59 -2.76 -57.41
N ASP A 288 -4.54 -3.58 -57.87
CA ASP A 288 -5.36 -3.30 -59.05
C ASP A 288 -6.69 -2.59 -58.69
N GLY A 289 -6.90 -2.31 -57.40
CA GLY A 289 -8.08 -1.62 -56.90
C GLY A 289 -9.30 -2.52 -56.67
N ILE A 290 -9.12 -3.85 -56.60
CA ILE A 290 -10.21 -4.79 -56.33
C ILE A 290 -10.34 -5.00 -54.81
N PRO A 291 -11.50 -4.71 -54.18
CA PRO A 291 -11.69 -4.85 -52.74
C PRO A 291 -11.79 -6.33 -52.33
N TYR A 292 -11.03 -6.73 -51.30
CA TYR A 292 -11.11 -8.06 -50.68
C TYR A 292 -11.69 -8.05 -49.26
N LEU A 293 -11.83 -6.87 -48.64
CA LEU A 293 -12.58 -6.64 -47.41
C LEU A 293 -13.32 -5.31 -47.55
N SER A 294 -14.65 -5.28 -47.32
CA SER A 294 -15.39 -4.02 -47.29
C SER A 294 -16.55 -4.02 -46.31
N SER A 295 -16.89 -2.84 -45.78
CA SER A 295 -18.12 -2.61 -45.01
C SER A 295 -18.97 -1.51 -45.62
N ASP A 296 -20.29 -1.66 -45.50
CA ASP A 296 -21.24 -0.59 -45.80
C ASP A 296 -21.56 0.27 -44.57
N GLY A 297 -22.22 1.40 -44.80
CA GLY A 297 -22.63 2.34 -43.75
C GLY A 297 -23.77 1.85 -42.84
N GLU A 298 -24.23 0.61 -43.03
CA GLU A 298 -25.24 -0.05 -42.20
C GLU A 298 -24.63 -1.18 -41.36
N GLY A 299 -23.31 -1.41 -41.46
CA GLY A 299 -22.57 -2.36 -40.64
C GLY A 299 -22.51 -3.78 -41.20
N ASN A 300 -22.83 -4.00 -42.48
CA ASN A 300 -22.65 -5.30 -43.12
C ASN A 300 -21.20 -5.48 -43.58
N LEU A 301 -20.63 -6.65 -43.33
CA LEU A 301 -19.28 -7.01 -43.73
C LEU A 301 -19.32 -7.93 -44.96
N PHE A 302 -18.64 -7.51 -46.03
CA PHE A 302 -18.49 -8.30 -47.25
C PHE A 302 -17.04 -8.76 -47.37
N VAL A 303 -16.83 -10.08 -47.31
CA VAL A 303 -15.50 -10.70 -47.43
C VAL A 303 -15.57 -11.77 -48.51
N ARG A 304 -14.58 -11.81 -49.41
CA ARG A 304 -14.54 -12.79 -50.49
C ARG A 304 -14.16 -14.19 -50.01
N SER A 305 -13.46 -14.29 -48.88
CA SER A 305 -13.14 -15.54 -48.19
C SER A 305 -12.79 -15.23 -46.73
N LEU A 306 -13.39 -15.94 -45.76
CA LEU A 306 -13.04 -15.85 -44.35
C LEU A 306 -12.43 -17.19 -43.91
N ARG A 307 -11.12 -17.19 -43.65
CA ARG A 307 -10.42 -18.34 -43.05
C ARG A 307 -10.01 -17.99 -41.64
N LEU A 308 -10.57 -18.71 -40.67
CA LEU A 308 -10.15 -18.67 -39.28
C LEU A 308 -9.20 -19.86 -39.05
N THR A 309 -8.22 -19.71 -38.16
CA THR A 309 -7.01 -20.57 -38.10
C THR A 309 -7.27 -22.07 -38.14
N ASP A 310 -8.42 -22.57 -37.65
CA ASP A 310 -8.78 -23.99 -37.67
C ASP A 310 -10.20 -24.29 -38.21
N VAL A 311 -10.84 -23.37 -38.95
CA VAL A 311 -12.18 -23.60 -39.54
C VAL A 311 -12.34 -22.87 -40.87
N GLU A 312 -12.75 -23.58 -41.93
CA GLU A 312 -13.14 -22.99 -43.20
C GLU A 312 -14.67 -23.03 -43.36
N ILE A 313 -15.30 -21.87 -43.56
CA ILE A 313 -16.74 -21.77 -43.84
C ILE A 313 -16.90 -21.40 -45.31
N VAL A 314 -17.49 -22.31 -46.07
CA VAL A 314 -17.76 -22.12 -47.50
C VAL A 314 -19.25 -22.26 -47.79
N GLN A 315 -19.67 -21.64 -48.88
CA GLN A 315 -20.99 -21.87 -49.43
C GLN A 315 -20.83 -22.80 -50.63
N ASP A 316 -21.58 -23.90 -50.68
CA ASP A 316 -21.55 -24.83 -51.80
C ASP A 316 -22.13 -24.18 -53.09
N GLU A 317 -22.00 -24.85 -54.24
CA GLU A 317 -22.52 -24.35 -55.53
C GLU A 317 -24.06 -24.18 -55.53
N GLU A 318 -24.76 -24.76 -54.56
CA GLU A 318 -26.21 -24.78 -54.43
C GLU A 318 -26.74 -23.78 -53.38
N GLY A 319 -25.82 -23.12 -52.66
CA GLY A 319 -26.10 -22.04 -51.72
C GLY A 319 -26.17 -22.46 -50.25
N HIS A 320 -25.85 -23.70 -49.89
CA HIS A 320 -25.84 -24.16 -48.49
C HIS A 320 -24.51 -23.82 -47.81
N PHE A 321 -24.54 -23.60 -46.50
CA PHE A 321 -23.33 -23.34 -45.73
C PHE A 321 -22.72 -24.66 -45.24
N GLU A 322 -21.43 -24.82 -45.53
CA GLU A 322 -20.62 -25.93 -45.05
C GLU A 322 -19.47 -25.41 -44.20
N ILE A 323 -19.24 -26.09 -43.08
CA ILE A 323 -18.09 -25.86 -42.22
C ILE A 323 -17.17 -27.06 -42.38
N ILE A 324 -16.00 -26.83 -42.97
CA ILE A 324 -15.06 -27.85 -43.41
C ILE A 324 -13.78 -27.71 -42.59
N ASP A 325 -13.24 -28.85 -42.16
CA ASP A 325 -11.89 -28.89 -41.61
C ASP A 325 -10.87 -28.69 -42.75
N PRO A 326 -10.06 -27.62 -42.72
CA PRO A 326 -9.14 -27.30 -43.81
C PRO A 326 -7.92 -28.24 -43.90
N ILE A 327 -7.71 -29.17 -42.95
CA ILE A 327 -6.56 -30.09 -42.94
C ILE A 327 -6.87 -31.40 -43.69
N ASP A 328 -8.08 -31.93 -43.60
CA ASP A 328 -8.46 -33.20 -44.25
C ASP A 328 -9.69 -33.12 -45.17
N GLY A 329 -10.38 -31.98 -45.20
CA GLY A 329 -11.54 -31.71 -46.06
C GLY A 329 -12.84 -32.34 -45.57
N ALA A 330 -12.91 -32.81 -44.32
CA ALA A 330 -14.14 -33.37 -43.76
C ALA A 330 -15.16 -32.27 -43.41
N VAL A 331 -16.41 -32.44 -43.83
CA VAL A 331 -17.51 -31.52 -43.50
C VAL A 331 -18.02 -31.82 -42.09
N SER A 332 -17.81 -30.88 -41.17
CA SER A 332 -18.19 -31.01 -39.76
C SER A 332 -19.63 -30.56 -39.49
N PHE A 333 -20.16 -29.65 -40.30
CA PHE A 333 -21.53 -29.17 -40.23
C PHE A 333 -21.98 -28.70 -41.61
N THR A 334 -23.16 -29.17 -42.03
CA THR A 334 -23.82 -28.68 -43.24
C THR A 334 -25.25 -28.30 -42.94
N THR A 335 -25.72 -27.22 -43.56
CA THR A 335 -27.13 -26.85 -43.55
C THR A 335 -27.97 -27.70 -44.51
N ASP A 336 -27.35 -28.62 -45.26
CA ASP A 336 -28.07 -29.63 -46.05
C ASP A 336 -28.86 -30.57 -45.12
N PRO A 337 -30.21 -30.53 -45.17
CA PRO A 337 -31.05 -31.33 -44.30
C PRO A 337 -30.99 -32.85 -44.57
N THR A 338 -30.22 -33.31 -45.57
CA THR A 338 -30.06 -34.73 -45.90
C THR A 338 -28.86 -35.42 -45.22
N GLN A 339 -27.94 -34.69 -44.58
CA GLN A 339 -26.66 -35.25 -44.08
C GLN A 339 -26.33 -35.05 -42.57
N THR A 340 -27.20 -34.49 -41.74
CA THR A 340 -26.85 -34.22 -40.32
C THR A 340 -26.88 -35.48 -39.41
N ARG A 341 -25.77 -35.80 -38.71
CA ARG A 341 -25.74 -36.72 -37.55
C ARG A 341 -24.89 -36.13 -36.40
N PHE A 342 -25.32 -36.36 -35.15
CA PHE A 342 -24.63 -35.94 -33.93
C PHE A 342 -23.51 -36.91 -33.47
N LEU A 343 -22.41 -36.34 -32.96
CA LEU A 343 -21.22 -37.00 -32.39
C LEU A 343 -21.52 -37.68 -31.05
N THR A 344 -20.70 -38.65 -30.68
CA THR A 344 -20.90 -39.48 -29.48
C THR A 344 -20.08 -38.98 -28.28
N ALA A 345 -20.48 -39.38 -27.08
CA ALA A 345 -19.87 -38.91 -25.83
C ALA A 345 -18.39 -39.32 -25.65
N ASP A 346 -17.93 -40.38 -26.32
CA ASP A 346 -16.53 -40.81 -26.26
C ASP A 346 -15.61 -39.86 -27.05
N GLU A 347 -16.14 -39.21 -28.10
CA GLU A 347 -15.40 -38.22 -28.90
C GLU A 347 -15.25 -36.86 -28.17
N GLY A 348 -16.11 -36.58 -27.17
CA GLY A 348 -16.01 -35.39 -26.32
C GLY A 348 -14.90 -35.48 -25.25
N VAL A 349 -14.50 -36.69 -24.86
CA VAL A 349 -13.49 -36.90 -23.78
C VAL A 349 -12.06 -36.77 -24.31
N GLU A 350 -11.81 -37.05 -25.59
CA GLU A 350 -10.51 -36.78 -26.22
C GLU A 350 -10.26 -35.26 -26.42
N LEU A 351 -11.32 -34.47 -26.53
CA LEU A 351 -11.26 -33.00 -26.65
C LEU A 351 -10.92 -32.28 -25.34
N ASP A 352 -11.34 -32.80 -24.18
CA ASP A 352 -10.96 -32.25 -22.87
C ASP A 352 -9.47 -32.49 -22.53
N GLY A 353 -8.85 -33.51 -23.14
CA GLY A 353 -7.42 -33.81 -22.99
C GLY A 353 -6.49 -32.79 -23.68
N LEU A 354 -6.93 -32.15 -24.75
CA LEU A 354 -6.15 -31.13 -25.47
C LEU A 354 -6.15 -29.76 -24.77
N LYS A 355 -7.12 -29.51 -23.89
CA LYS A 355 -7.30 -28.24 -23.18
C LYS A 355 -6.27 -28.00 -22.06
N GLN A 356 -5.57 -29.04 -21.61
CA GLN A 356 -4.50 -28.93 -20.59
C GLN A 356 -3.09 -28.76 -21.19
N ALA A 357 -2.93 -28.75 -22.52
CA ALA A 357 -1.64 -28.55 -23.18
C ALA A 357 -1.35 -27.11 -23.62
N PHE A 358 -2.29 -26.18 -23.46
CA PHE A 358 -2.17 -24.77 -23.88
C PHE A 358 -2.67 -23.82 -22.79
N VAL A 359 -1.81 -23.37 -21.87
CA VAL A 359 -1.66 -21.95 -21.50
C VAL A 359 -0.27 -21.75 -20.86
N PRO A 360 0.55 -20.80 -21.37
CA PRO A 360 0.94 -19.68 -20.52
C PRO A 360 0.66 -18.31 -21.18
N ASP A 361 0.04 -17.44 -20.38
CA ASP A 361 0.11 -15.97 -20.28
C ASP A 361 0.21 -15.09 -21.54
N GLY A 362 -0.79 -14.19 -21.68
CA GLY A 362 -0.58 -12.84 -22.23
C GLY A 362 -1.02 -12.57 -23.68
N LEU A 363 -2.34 -12.36 -23.85
CA LEU A 363 -3.06 -11.64 -24.94
C LEU A 363 -2.90 -12.11 -26.40
N PRO A 364 -3.91 -11.82 -27.26
CA PRO A 364 -3.70 -10.70 -28.19
C PRO A 364 -4.98 -9.92 -28.61
N GLY A 365 -4.82 -8.60 -28.78
CA GLY A 365 -5.32 -7.93 -29.99
C GLY A 365 -4.39 -8.26 -31.18
N PHE A 366 -4.85 -8.13 -32.43
CA PHE A 366 -4.17 -8.60 -33.66
C PHE A 366 -2.67 -8.22 -33.72
N ALA A 367 -1.76 -9.18 -33.95
CA ALA A 367 -0.34 -8.90 -34.17
C ALA A 367 0.25 -9.80 -35.28
N VAL A 368 1.19 -9.23 -36.04
CA VAL A 368 2.01 -9.89 -37.07
C VAL A 368 3.41 -10.04 -36.48
N CYS A 369 3.88 -11.28 -36.39
CA CYS A 369 5.17 -11.63 -35.79
C CYS A 369 6.19 -12.07 -36.84
N ASP A 370 7.47 -11.91 -36.53
CA ASP A 370 8.56 -12.50 -37.30
C ASP A 370 8.68 -14.01 -37.04
N ASP A 371 9.60 -14.68 -37.75
CA ASP A 371 9.80 -16.13 -37.71
C ASP A 371 10.19 -16.65 -36.30
N ASP A 372 10.64 -15.77 -35.40
CA ASP A 372 10.99 -16.08 -34.01
C ASP A 372 9.82 -15.80 -33.03
N GLY A 373 8.66 -15.37 -33.54
CA GLY A 373 7.45 -15.10 -32.76
C GLY A 373 7.38 -13.70 -32.15
N THR A 374 8.26 -12.77 -32.54
CA THR A 374 8.27 -11.40 -32.02
C THR A 374 7.33 -10.50 -32.84
N PRO A 375 6.34 -9.83 -32.23
CA PRO A 375 5.38 -9.00 -32.97
C PRO A 375 6.05 -7.72 -33.48
N PHE A 376 5.96 -7.46 -34.78
CA PHE A 376 6.54 -6.26 -35.42
C PHE A 376 5.49 -5.31 -35.99
N PHE A 377 4.22 -5.70 -36.04
CA PHE A 377 3.09 -4.83 -36.35
C PHE A 377 1.83 -5.38 -35.69
N GLY A 378 1.03 -4.58 -35.01
CA GLY A 378 -0.19 -5.08 -34.39
C GLY A 378 -0.99 -4.03 -33.66
N THR A 379 -2.03 -4.46 -32.97
CA THR A 379 -2.89 -3.66 -32.11
C THR A 379 -3.04 -4.38 -30.78
N ASP A 380 -2.92 -3.67 -29.66
CA ASP A 380 -3.15 -4.27 -28.34
C ASP A 380 -4.65 -4.40 -28.00
N GLU A 381 -4.96 -4.96 -26.83
CA GLU A 381 -6.34 -5.16 -26.33
C GLU A 381 -7.13 -3.85 -26.09
N HIS A 382 -6.44 -2.70 -26.14
CA HIS A 382 -7.01 -1.36 -25.99
C HIS A 382 -7.17 -0.63 -27.33
N GLY A 383 -6.82 -1.27 -28.46
CA GLY A 383 -6.94 -0.72 -29.80
C GLY A 383 -5.76 0.18 -30.22
N ASN A 384 -4.64 0.18 -29.50
CA ASN A 384 -3.46 0.96 -29.88
C ASN A 384 -2.64 0.19 -30.92
N ALA A 385 -2.34 0.81 -32.06
CA ALA A 385 -1.49 0.22 -33.09
C ALA A 385 0.00 0.41 -32.78
N PHE A 386 0.81 -0.63 -32.95
CA PHE A 386 2.26 -0.62 -32.83
C PHE A 386 2.91 -1.18 -34.09
N ALA A 387 4.08 -0.68 -34.47
CA ALA A 387 4.84 -1.14 -35.63
C ALA A 387 6.33 -0.89 -35.42
N LYS A 388 7.19 -1.82 -35.84
CA LYS A 388 8.65 -1.71 -35.75
C LYS A 388 9.21 -0.65 -36.72
N SER A 389 8.53 -0.43 -37.84
CA SER A 389 8.77 0.72 -38.72
C SER A 389 7.49 1.12 -39.48
N ILE A 390 7.33 2.42 -39.74
CA ILE A 390 6.21 3.00 -40.50
C ILE A 390 6.77 3.87 -41.62
N HIS A 391 6.36 3.60 -42.85
CA HIS A 391 6.76 4.36 -44.04
C HIS A 391 5.53 4.98 -44.68
N ILE A 392 5.49 6.32 -44.77
CA ILE A 392 4.40 7.04 -45.43
C ILE A 392 5.04 8.11 -46.32
N ASP A 393 4.96 7.91 -47.63
CA ASP A 393 5.26 8.88 -48.69
C ASP A 393 6.47 9.81 -48.43
N GLY A 394 7.65 9.20 -48.24
CA GLY A 394 8.92 9.92 -48.00
C GLY A 394 9.27 10.20 -46.54
N LEU A 395 8.42 9.77 -45.59
CA LEU A 395 8.68 9.80 -44.14
C LEU A 395 9.00 8.39 -43.63
N HIS A 396 10.18 8.23 -43.05
CA HIS A 396 10.65 6.97 -42.46
C HIS A 396 10.67 7.10 -40.93
N LEU A 397 9.93 6.23 -40.23
CA LEU A 397 9.97 6.09 -38.77
C LEU A 397 10.47 4.68 -38.43
N THR A 398 11.60 4.58 -37.72
CA THR A 398 12.20 3.29 -37.32
C THR A 398 12.53 3.30 -35.83
N ASP A 399 12.15 2.25 -35.12
CA ASP A 399 12.62 1.96 -33.74
C ASP A 399 13.88 1.11 -33.83
N ASP A 400 15.02 1.64 -33.35
CA ASP A 400 16.33 1.00 -33.44
C ASP A 400 16.62 0.00 -32.30
N GLY A 401 15.67 -0.16 -31.37
CA GLY A 401 15.82 -1.05 -30.20
C GLY A 401 16.64 -0.45 -29.05
N GLN A 402 16.92 0.86 -29.08
CA GLN A 402 17.55 1.63 -28.00
C GLN A 402 16.78 2.94 -27.74
N THR A 403 15.44 2.92 -27.68
CA THR A 403 14.60 4.09 -27.31
C THR A 403 14.84 5.37 -28.15
N GLU A 404 15.22 5.23 -29.44
CA GLU A 404 15.38 6.37 -30.36
C GLU A 404 14.36 6.30 -31.51
N ILE A 405 13.88 7.47 -31.97
CA ILE A 405 13.08 7.62 -33.19
C ILE A 405 13.89 8.52 -34.14
N GLU A 406 14.25 7.99 -35.32
CA GLU A 406 14.92 8.75 -36.37
C GLU A 406 13.97 9.05 -37.54
N VAL A 407 13.99 10.29 -38.03
CA VAL A 407 13.27 10.73 -39.23
C VAL A 407 14.25 11.10 -40.34
N LEU A 408 14.20 10.36 -41.46
CA LEU A 408 15.07 10.53 -42.63
C LEU A 408 14.27 11.05 -43.84
N ALA A 409 14.83 12.00 -44.59
CA ALA A 409 14.29 12.48 -45.88
C ALA A 409 15.21 12.06 -47.03
N GLU A 410 14.63 11.54 -48.13
CA GLU A 410 15.36 10.79 -49.17
C GLU A 410 16.31 11.59 -50.07
N GLU A 411 16.16 12.91 -50.20
CA GLU A 411 17.08 13.70 -51.04
C GLU A 411 18.16 14.40 -50.21
N GLY A 412 19.27 13.67 -49.98
CA GLY A 412 20.55 14.27 -49.58
C GLY A 412 21.19 13.73 -48.31
N GLY A 413 20.61 12.75 -47.63
CA GLY A 413 21.21 12.12 -46.44
C GLY A 413 21.30 13.04 -45.21
N MET A 414 20.41 14.03 -45.12
CA MET A 414 20.25 14.84 -43.91
C MET A 414 19.23 14.19 -42.98
N VAL A 415 19.62 13.97 -41.72
CA VAL A 415 18.71 13.62 -40.62
C VAL A 415 17.85 14.87 -40.34
N ALA A 416 16.52 14.74 -40.41
CA ALA A 416 15.64 15.87 -40.16
C ALA A 416 15.35 16.04 -38.67
N LEU A 417 15.22 14.93 -37.92
CA LEU A 417 15.00 14.90 -36.48
C LEU A 417 15.62 13.62 -35.90
N SER A 418 16.57 13.80 -34.99
CA SER A 418 17.02 12.78 -34.03
C SER A 418 16.64 13.27 -32.63
N THR A 419 16.16 12.38 -31.75
CA THR A 419 15.90 12.74 -30.34
C THR A 419 17.17 13.18 -29.60
N ARG A 420 18.38 12.96 -30.17
CA ARG A 420 19.63 13.56 -29.67
C ARG A 420 19.79 15.04 -30.03
N ASP A 421 19.18 15.51 -31.10
CA ASP A 421 19.25 16.93 -31.52
C ASP A 421 18.24 17.82 -30.77
N PHE A 422 17.21 17.22 -30.14
CA PHE A 422 16.34 17.93 -29.19
C PHE A 422 17.07 18.37 -27.91
N VAL A 423 18.31 17.94 -27.70
CA VAL A 423 19.15 18.37 -26.56
C VAL A 423 20.05 19.58 -26.93
N ARG A 424 19.93 20.18 -28.12
CA ARG A 424 20.70 21.40 -28.44
C ARG A 424 19.84 22.59 -28.89
N ARG A 425 19.63 23.48 -27.91
CA ARG A 425 19.48 24.94 -28.02
C ARG A 425 18.17 25.45 -28.64
N TRP A 426 17.15 25.60 -27.79
CA TRP A 426 16.10 26.60 -27.98
C TRP A 426 16.30 27.69 -26.93
N GLU A 427 16.93 28.80 -27.34
CA GLU A 427 16.90 30.05 -26.58
C GLU A 427 15.53 30.70 -26.86
N LEU A 428 14.55 30.43 -25.99
CA LEU A 428 13.30 31.20 -25.89
C LEU A 428 13.56 32.47 -25.06
N PRO A 429 12.79 33.55 -25.27
CA PRO A 429 13.01 34.81 -24.56
C PRO A 429 12.77 34.64 -23.06
N ASP A 430 13.73 35.11 -22.26
CA ASP A 430 13.67 35.18 -20.79
C ASP A 430 12.33 35.74 -20.29
N THR A 431 11.47 34.85 -19.77
CA THR A 431 10.51 35.19 -18.71
C THR A 431 10.53 34.10 -17.65
N ALA A 432 11.11 34.41 -16.50
CA ALA A 432 11.42 33.49 -15.40
C ALA A 432 10.20 32.83 -14.70
N SER A 433 8.96 33.04 -15.16
CA SER A 433 7.75 32.45 -14.56
C SER A 433 7.41 31.06 -15.07
N ASP A 434 7.76 30.75 -16.33
CA ASP A 434 7.29 29.53 -17.00
C ASP A 434 8.14 28.29 -16.68
N ASP A 435 9.39 28.47 -16.22
CA ASP A 435 10.29 27.37 -15.79
C ASP A 435 9.86 26.76 -14.44
N VAL A 436 9.42 27.59 -13.49
CA VAL A 436 9.05 27.14 -12.13
C VAL A 436 7.82 26.23 -12.18
N ALA A 437 6.76 26.63 -12.89
CA ALA A 437 5.52 25.84 -12.94
C ALA A 437 5.73 24.46 -13.61
N GLN A 438 6.52 24.40 -14.69
CA GLN A 438 6.83 23.14 -15.37
C GLN A 438 7.67 22.20 -14.49
N ARG A 439 8.68 22.74 -13.80
CA ARG A 439 9.52 21.97 -12.86
C ARG A 439 8.71 21.46 -11.68
N ASP A 440 7.84 22.29 -11.10
CA ASP A 440 6.94 21.89 -10.02
C ASP A 440 6.05 20.72 -10.46
N ALA A 441 5.41 20.82 -11.63
CA ALA A 441 4.57 19.77 -12.19
C ALA A 441 5.36 18.46 -12.42
N ALA A 442 6.59 18.55 -12.92
CA ALA A 442 7.45 17.38 -13.14
C ALA A 442 7.85 16.69 -11.83
N ASN A 443 8.15 17.47 -10.79
CA ASN A 443 8.48 16.95 -9.45
C ASN A 443 7.27 16.29 -8.78
N LEU A 444 6.08 16.87 -8.91
CA LEU A 444 4.82 16.28 -8.45
C LEU A 444 4.53 14.96 -9.16
N ALA A 445 4.66 14.93 -10.49
CA ALA A 445 4.45 13.72 -11.29
C ALA A 445 5.41 12.59 -10.89
N LEU A 446 6.68 12.92 -10.64
CA LEU A 446 7.66 11.94 -10.15
C LEU A 446 7.33 11.44 -8.75
N SER A 447 6.97 12.32 -7.83
CA SER A 447 6.61 11.93 -6.46
C SER A 447 5.41 10.99 -6.46
N ALA A 448 4.41 11.27 -7.30
CA ALA A 448 3.27 10.38 -7.52
C ALA A 448 3.65 9.05 -8.18
N ALA A 449 4.63 9.03 -9.10
CA ALA A 449 5.12 7.80 -9.72
C ALA A 449 5.82 6.88 -8.71
N VAL A 450 6.63 7.43 -7.81
CA VAL A 450 7.25 6.68 -6.71
C VAL A 450 6.19 6.04 -5.82
N ALA A 451 5.17 6.81 -5.40
CA ALA A 451 4.09 6.28 -4.56
C ALA A 451 3.27 5.17 -5.25
N ARG A 452 3.13 5.23 -6.59
CA ARG A 452 2.40 4.21 -7.38
C ARG A 452 3.25 3.00 -7.74
N GLN A 453 4.55 3.00 -7.47
CA GLN A 453 5.40 1.86 -7.76
C GLN A 453 4.97 0.66 -6.92
N PHE A 454 4.59 -0.44 -7.56
CA PHE A 454 4.15 -1.63 -6.84
C PHE A 454 5.35 -2.52 -6.45
N ASN A 455 5.63 -2.64 -5.16
CA ASN A 455 6.79 -3.34 -4.61
C ASN A 455 6.46 -4.80 -4.26
N THR A 456 6.88 -5.72 -5.13
CA THR A 456 6.74 -7.17 -4.95
C THR A 456 8.03 -7.86 -4.49
N THR A 457 9.12 -7.11 -4.35
CA THR A 457 10.47 -7.64 -4.19
C THR A 457 10.82 -8.04 -2.76
N GLN A 458 10.16 -7.43 -1.77
CA GLN A 458 10.44 -7.64 -0.35
C GLN A 458 9.56 -8.73 0.26
N GLN A 459 10.05 -9.34 1.33
CA GLN A 459 9.32 -10.32 2.13
C GLN A 459 8.01 -9.69 2.65
N PRO A 460 6.83 -10.19 2.24
CA PRO A 460 5.58 -9.72 2.80
C PRO A 460 5.42 -10.20 4.25
N ILE A 461 4.53 -9.53 4.99
CA ILE A 461 3.94 -10.05 6.22
C ILE A 461 3.13 -11.30 5.84
N MET A 462 3.41 -12.43 6.47
CA MET A 462 2.84 -13.72 6.11
C MET A 462 1.78 -14.13 7.12
N ARG A 463 0.51 -14.18 6.67
CA ARG A 463 -0.57 -14.71 7.51
C ARG A 463 -0.32 -16.18 7.87
N ASN A 464 -0.73 -16.57 9.07
CA ASN A 464 -0.49 -17.91 9.63
C ASN A 464 0.99 -18.28 9.80
N ALA A 465 1.87 -17.28 9.86
CA ALA A 465 3.29 -17.42 10.15
C ALA A 465 3.69 -16.45 11.27
N VAL A 466 4.90 -16.62 11.79
CA VAL A 466 5.52 -15.68 12.73
C VAL A 466 6.28 -14.64 11.92
N ASP A 467 5.88 -13.38 12.01
CA ASP A 467 6.62 -12.26 11.41
C ASP A 467 7.57 -11.65 12.45
N LEU A 468 8.87 -11.87 12.26
CA LEU A 468 9.94 -11.36 13.11
C LEU A 468 10.52 -10.06 12.56
N PHE A 469 10.38 -8.98 13.31
CA PHE A 469 10.99 -7.69 13.00
C PHE A 469 12.29 -7.50 13.79
N VAL A 470 13.32 -7.05 13.09
CA VAL A 470 14.66 -6.89 13.66
C VAL A 470 15.07 -5.43 13.63
N ALA A 471 15.40 -4.85 14.78
CA ALA A 471 16.15 -3.59 14.84
C ALA A 471 17.63 -3.89 15.03
N TYR A 472 18.50 -3.23 14.26
CA TYR A 472 19.94 -3.41 14.31
C TYR A 472 20.67 -2.08 14.09
N GLY A 473 21.91 -1.97 14.57
CA GLY A 473 22.69 -0.74 14.51
C GLY A 473 23.36 -0.41 15.84
N GLN A 474 23.42 0.87 16.19
CA GLN A 474 24.14 1.37 17.37
C GLN A 474 23.23 1.82 18.52
N SER A 475 23.63 2.87 19.24
CA SER A 475 22.98 3.38 20.45
C SER A 475 21.50 3.76 20.24
N LEU A 476 21.15 4.39 19.12
CA LEU A 476 19.74 4.71 18.82
C LEU A 476 18.89 3.45 18.61
N GLY A 477 19.38 2.46 17.85
CA GLY A 477 18.71 1.18 17.69
C GLY A 477 18.54 0.41 19.00
N ARG A 478 19.41 0.67 19.99
CA ARG A 478 19.29 0.16 21.36
C ARG A 478 18.32 0.98 22.22
N GLY A 479 17.86 2.16 21.81
CA GLY A 479 17.12 3.09 22.68
C GLY A 479 17.97 3.62 23.84
N GLN A 480 19.25 3.90 23.57
CA GLN A 480 20.19 4.43 24.57
C GLN A 480 19.69 5.77 25.13
N GLU A 481 19.78 5.96 26.45
CA GLU A 481 19.29 7.15 27.17
C GLU A 481 17.79 7.48 27.04
N CYS A 482 17.01 6.67 26.31
CA CYS A 482 15.59 6.87 26.08
C CYS A 482 14.72 6.50 27.32
N TRP A 483 15.21 6.75 28.53
CA TRP A 483 14.48 6.57 29.78
C TRP A 483 13.77 7.88 30.21
N PRO A 484 12.69 7.81 31.00
CA PRO A 484 11.92 6.61 31.34
C PRO A 484 11.16 6.06 30.12
N VAL A 485 10.75 4.79 30.17
CA VAL A 485 9.88 4.22 29.15
C VAL A 485 8.46 4.72 29.27
N LEU A 486 7.81 4.87 28.12
CA LEU A 486 6.42 5.28 27.99
C LEU A 486 5.54 4.10 27.60
N SER A 487 6.05 3.12 26.81
CA SER A 487 5.25 1.99 26.31
C SER A 487 5.16 0.85 27.33
N LYS A 488 4.56 1.14 28.49
CA LYS A 488 4.49 0.23 29.65
C LYS A 488 3.41 -0.85 29.56
N THR A 489 2.51 -0.75 28.58
CA THR A 489 1.39 -1.70 28.39
C THR A 489 1.44 -2.26 26.98
N PRO A 490 1.18 -3.57 26.79
CA PRO A 490 1.00 -4.14 25.46
C PRO A 490 -0.09 -3.37 24.69
N ARG A 491 0.12 -3.20 23.39
CA ARG A 491 -0.78 -2.46 22.50
C ARG A 491 -1.56 -3.40 21.58
N ASN A 492 -2.54 -2.83 20.88
CA ASN A 492 -3.33 -3.51 19.85
C ASN A 492 -4.05 -4.74 20.43
N ASP A 493 -3.95 -5.87 19.74
CA ASP A 493 -4.50 -7.16 20.14
C ASP A 493 -3.58 -7.97 21.07
N GLY A 494 -2.43 -7.40 21.47
CA GLY A 494 -1.41 -8.12 22.23
C GLY A 494 -0.69 -9.22 21.44
N GLY A 495 -0.87 -9.28 20.12
CA GLY A 495 -0.26 -10.28 19.22
C GLY A 495 1.19 -9.98 18.83
N VAL A 496 1.82 -8.98 19.46
CA VAL A 496 3.23 -8.62 19.25
C VAL A 496 4.04 -9.00 20.48
N TYR A 497 5.09 -9.79 20.28
CA TYR A 497 5.90 -10.37 21.33
C TYR A 497 7.35 -9.89 21.28
N MET A 498 7.99 -9.83 22.45
CA MET A 498 9.44 -9.66 22.62
C MET A 498 10.05 -10.95 23.18
N LEU A 499 11.32 -11.21 22.85
CA LEU A 499 12.05 -12.36 23.37
C LEU A 499 12.70 -12.03 24.72
N GLY A 500 12.10 -12.54 25.79
CA GLY A 500 12.42 -12.20 27.16
C GLY A 500 11.57 -11.03 27.68
N LEU A 501 12.01 -10.40 28.77
CA LEU A 501 11.37 -9.21 29.35
C LEU A 501 11.73 -7.89 28.64
N SER A 502 12.37 -7.97 27.48
CA SER A 502 12.88 -6.83 26.71
C SER A 502 13.04 -7.24 25.25
N THR A 503 12.79 -6.33 24.31
CA THR A 503 13.15 -6.51 22.89
C THR A 503 14.67 -6.65 22.70
N ARG A 504 15.47 -6.13 23.64
CA ARG A 504 16.94 -6.15 23.61
C ARG A 504 17.52 -7.25 24.47
N PRO A 505 18.73 -7.76 24.15
CA PRO A 505 19.44 -8.63 25.05
C PRO A 505 19.86 -7.89 26.32
N TRP A 506 20.06 -8.63 27.42
CA TRP A 506 20.46 -8.03 28.69
C TRP A 506 21.90 -7.52 28.67
N THR A 507 22.75 -8.06 27.78
CA THR A 507 24.15 -7.66 27.64
C THR A 507 24.29 -6.36 26.84
N GLN A 508 25.09 -5.42 27.32
CA GLN A 508 25.31 -4.16 26.60
C GLN A 508 26.16 -4.36 25.34
N THR A 509 27.20 -5.19 25.45
CA THR A 509 28.24 -5.44 24.45
C THR A 509 28.54 -6.94 24.27
N GLY A 510 27.67 -7.85 24.70
CA GLY A 510 27.82 -9.28 24.38
C GLY A 510 27.57 -9.56 22.90
N THR A 511 28.10 -10.63 22.32
CA THR A 511 27.95 -10.94 20.88
C THR A 511 26.77 -11.87 20.57
N SER A 512 26.10 -12.38 21.61
CA SER A 512 24.87 -13.16 21.55
C SER A 512 23.64 -12.33 21.93
N PHE A 513 22.48 -12.75 21.45
CA PHE A 513 21.19 -12.26 21.93
C PHE A 513 20.80 -13.02 23.20
N ASP A 514 21.26 -12.57 24.37
CA ASP A 514 20.87 -13.19 25.64
C ASP A 514 19.58 -12.54 26.17
N PRO A 515 18.43 -13.24 26.17
CA PRO A 515 17.15 -12.65 26.57
C PRO A 515 17.20 -12.16 28.02
N LEU A 516 16.56 -11.01 28.28
CA LEU A 516 16.40 -10.51 29.63
C LEU A 516 15.42 -11.40 30.41
N TYR A 517 15.84 -12.04 31.49
CA TYR A 517 14.96 -12.92 32.29
C TYR A 517 14.80 -12.46 33.75
N GLY A 518 15.60 -11.49 34.20
CA GLY A 518 15.53 -11.00 35.57
C GLY A 518 15.90 -12.09 36.57
N THR A 519 15.01 -12.36 37.53
CA THR A 519 15.23 -13.37 38.58
C THR A 519 14.73 -14.76 38.24
N ASP A 520 13.89 -14.92 37.21
CA ASP A 520 13.30 -16.20 36.83
C ASP A 520 13.70 -16.56 35.39
N PRO A 521 14.49 -17.63 35.18
CA PRO A 521 14.88 -18.09 33.85
C PRO A 521 13.70 -18.41 32.91
N LEU A 522 12.49 -18.67 33.41
CA LEU A 522 11.30 -18.85 32.58
C LEU A 522 10.91 -17.59 31.82
N ASN A 523 11.34 -16.42 32.29
CA ASN A 523 11.16 -15.16 31.60
C ASN A 523 12.07 -14.98 30.38
N ALA A 524 12.86 -15.99 29.99
CA ALA A 524 13.59 -15.98 28.72
C ALA A 524 12.70 -16.37 27.51
N ARG A 525 11.42 -16.64 27.75
CA ARG A 525 10.39 -16.95 26.74
C ARG A 525 9.79 -15.69 26.13
N LEU A 526 8.78 -15.85 25.27
CA LEU A 526 8.06 -14.72 24.67
C LEU A 526 7.16 -14.02 25.69
N HIS A 527 7.18 -12.70 25.67
CA HIS A 527 6.26 -11.85 26.43
C HIS A 527 5.60 -10.84 25.49
N PRO A 528 4.35 -10.42 25.76
CA PRO A 528 3.74 -9.30 25.05
C PRO A 528 4.67 -8.08 25.09
N MET A 529 4.87 -7.44 23.93
CA MET A 529 5.86 -6.40 23.76
C MET A 529 5.51 -5.16 24.60
N VAL A 530 6.49 -4.73 25.41
CA VAL A 530 6.51 -3.46 26.12
C VAL A 530 7.92 -2.89 26.06
N ALA A 531 8.06 -1.58 26.24
CA ALA A 531 9.37 -0.98 26.46
C ALA A 531 9.79 -1.16 27.92
N VAL A 532 11.08 -1.42 28.16
CA VAL A 532 11.64 -1.50 29.51
C VAL A 532 12.94 -0.72 29.62
N VAL A 533 13.25 -0.26 30.82
CA VAL A 533 14.62 0.12 31.18
C VAL A 533 15.29 -1.14 31.72
N ASN A 534 16.47 -1.49 31.20
CA ASN A 534 17.25 -2.61 31.74
C ASN A 534 18.72 -2.22 31.97
N VAL A 535 19.25 -2.66 33.10
CA VAL A 535 20.67 -2.54 33.44
C VAL A 535 21.17 -3.94 33.68
N ASN A 536 21.98 -4.46 32.75
CA ASN A 536 22.31 -5.88 32.69
C ASN A 536 21.02 -6.72 32.72
N ASN A 537 21.03 -7.84 33.44
CA ASN A 537 19.87 -8.72 33.61
C ASN A 537 18.90 -8.25 34.72
N THR A 538 18.74 -6.94 34.92
CA THR A 538 17.87 -6.36 35.96
C THR A 538 16.95 -5.29 35.39
N LEU A 539 15.72 -5.25 35.91
CA LEU A 539 14.73 -4.21 35.66
C LEU A 539 14.71 -3.23 36.85
N PRO A 540 15.28 -2.01 36.71
CA PRO A 540 15.21 -0.99 37.76
C PRO A 540 13.76 -0.59 38.06
N SER A 541 13.46 -0.24 39.30
CA SER A 541 12.13 0.28 39.67
C SER A 541 11.90 1.70 39.13
N ASP A 542 10.64 2.10 38.97
CA ASP A 542 10.27 3.46 38.54
C ASP A 542 10.90 4.54 39.43
N ALA A 543 11.01 4.30 40.74
CA ALA A 543 11.67 5.24 41.67
C ALA A 543 13.18 5.38 41.39
N THR A 544 13.84 4.29 40.99
CA THR A 544 15.26 4.32 40.59
C THR A 544 15.43 5.06 39.26
N ILE A 545 14.56 4.79 38.29
CA ILE A 545 14.58 5.45 36.97
C ILE A 545 14.33 6.95 37.11
N ALA A 546 13.36 7.34 37.93
CA ALA A 546 13.04 8.74 38.22
C ALA A 546 14.19 9.50 38.89
N ALA A 547 15.09 8.79 39.57
CA ALA A 547 16.25 9.36 40.25
C ALA A 547 17.52 9.42 39.39
N TYR A 548 17.48 8.92 38.15
CA TYR A 548 18.62 9.05 37.24
C TYR A 548 18.95 10.51 36.96
N VAL A 549 20.23 10.82 36.98
CA VAL A 549 20.73 12.15 36.63
C VAL A 549 20.75 12.33 35.11
N PRO A 550 20.58 13.55 34.58
CA PRO A 550 20.75 13.82 33.16
C PRO A 550 22.07 13.26 32.62
N GLY A 551 22.03 12.59 31.46
CA GLY A 551 23.18 11.90 30.86
C GLY A 551 23.44 10.48 31.38
N THR A 552 22.55 9.92 32.22
CA THR A 552 22.68 8.53 32.66
C THR A 552 22.54 7.58 31.47
N ASN A 553 23.65 6.93 31.11
CA ASN A 553 23.77 6.11 29.91
C ASN A 553 23.14 4.71 30.07
N VAL A 554 21.81 4.65 30.21
CA VAL A 554 21.01 3.43 30.36
C VAL A 554 19.98 3.36 29.24
N PRO A 555 19.71 2.19 28.65
CA PRO A 555 18.73 2.08 27.57
C PRO A 555 17.29 2.12 28.10
N GLY A 556 16.35 2.59 27.30
CA GLY A 556 14.94 2.77 27.66
C GLY A 556 13.99 2.47 26.51
N GLU A 557 13.20 3.45 26.07
CA GLU A 557 12.23 3.33 24.97
C GLU A 557 13.00 3.06 23.66
N GLY A 558 12.79 1.90 23.05
CA GLY A 558 13.38 1.55 21.75
C GLY A 558 12.49 1.99 20.59
N PRO A 559 13.04 2.50 19.48
CA PRO A 559 12.24 2.93 18.33
C PRO A 559 11.48 1.76 17.68
N GLU A 560 11.98 0.53 17.82
CA GLU A 560 11.30 -0.68 17.32
C GLU A 560 9.95 -0.90 18.00
N VAL A 561 9.79 -0.49 19.26
CA VAL A 561 8.53 -0.65 19.99
C VAL A 561 7.45 0.22 19.36
N GLY A 562 7.74 1.51 19.14
CA GLY A 562 6.82 2.44 18.47
C GLY A 562 6.55 2.05 17.00
N ALA A 563 7.57 1.57 16.29
CA ALA A 563 7.45 1.16 14.90
C ALA A 563 6.50 -0.01 14.72
N ILE A 564 6.68 -1.08 15.50
CA ILE A 564 5.89 -2.29 15.32
C ILE A 564 4.49 -2.14 15.93
N ASN A 565 4.32 -1.32 16.99
CA ASN A 565 3.00 -0.97 17.48
C ASN A 565 2.16 -0.22 16.42
N PHE A 566 2.74 0.77 15.75
CA PHE A 566 2.09 1.48 14.65
C PHE A 566 1.77 0.55 13.49
N LEU A 567 2.76 -0.23 13.04
CA LEU A 567 2.59 -1.16 11.92
C LEU A 567 1.51 -2.20 12.22
N ARG A 568 1.42 -2.70 13.45
CA ARG A 568 0.40 -3.69 13.84
C ARG A 568 -0.99 -3.07 13.84
N ALA A 569 -1.15 -1.85 14.33
CA ALA A 569 -2.42 -1.12 14.25
C ALA A 569 -2.84 -0.96 12.78
N ALA A 570 -1.93 -0.46 11.92
CA ALA A 570 -2.20 -0.31 10.49
C ALA A 570 -2.51 -1.65 9.79
N TYR A 571 -1.89 -2.75 10.22
CA TYR A 571 -2.16 -4.10 9.71
C TYR A 571 -3.56 -4.58 10.06
N LEU A 572 -3.96 -4.43 11.33
CA LEU A 572 -5.29 -4.82 11.81
C LEU A 572 -6.39 -4.02 11.08
N ASP A 573 -6.19 -2.70 10.96
CA ASP A 573 -7.09 -1.81 10.21
C ASP A 573 -7.15 -2.19 8.72
N HIS A 574 -6.00 -2.46 8.10
CA HIS A 574 -5.92 -2.87 6.68
C HIS A 574 -6.69 -4.18 6.41
N HIS A 575 -6.72 -5.09 7.37
CA HIS A 575 -7.46 -6.35 7.26
C HIS A 575 -8.88 -6.30 7.82
N GLY A 576 -9.30 -5.18 8.41
CA GLY A 576 -10.63 -5.01 8.99
C GLY A 576 -10.90 -5.95 10.17
N VAL A 577 -9.90 -6.22 11.01
CA VAL A 577 -9.99 -7.12 12.17
C VAL A 577 -9.49 -6.44 13.44
N GLU A 578 -10.10 -6.75 14.58
CA GLU A 578 -9.65 -6.22 15.88
C GLU A 578 -8.45 -7.01 16.45
N ALA A 579 -8.26 -8.26 16.01
CA ALA A 579 -7.16 -9.12 16.40
C ALA A 579 -6.84 -10.15 15.31
N ASP A 580 -5.57 -10.53 15.18
CA ASP A 580 -5.15 -11.68 14.37
C ASP A 580 -4.14 -12.56 15.14
N PRO A 581 -4.62 -13.42 16.06
CA PRO A 581 -3.76 -14.30 16.83
C PRO A 581 -3.11 -15.41 15.99
N ALA A 582 -3.59 -15.65 14.76
CA ALA A 582 -3.00 -16.64 13.86
C ALA A 582 -1.72 -16.11 13.18
N THR A 583 -1.53 -14.80 13.16
CA THR A 583 -0.36 -14.11 12.62
C THR A 583 0.41 -13.39 13.74
N PRO A 584 1.06 -14.14 14.67
CA PRO A 584 1.81 -13.56 15.77
C PRO A 584 3.08 -12.86 15.26
N TRP A 585 3.43 -11.73 15.87
CA TRP A 585 4.63 -10.98 15.53
C TRP A 585 5.65 -11.06 16.64
N ALA A 586 6.93 -11.08 16.30
CA ALA A 586 8.03 -11.03 17.25
C ALA A 586 8.95 -9.85 16.94
N VAL A 587 9.56 -9.26 17.97
CA VAL A 587 10.46 -8.11 17.83
C VAL A 587 11.72 -8.35 18.64
N ILE A 588 12.87 -8.18 17.99
CA ILE A 588 14.19 -8.17 18.62
C ILE A 588 14.96 -6.92 18.23
N SER A 589 15.70 -6.34 19.18
CA SER A 589 16.62 -5.24 18.97
C SER A 589 18.04 -5.68 19.32
N CYS A 590 18.90 -5.66 18.32
CA CYS A 590 20.26 -6.17 18.36
C CYS A 590 21.32 -5.05 18.41
N GLY A 591 20.91 -3.81 18.72
CA GLY A 591 21.80 -2.64 18.71
C GLY A 591 22.93 -2.68 19.75
N VAL A 592 24.10 -2.13 19.40
CA VAL A 592 25.29 -2.03 20.29
C VAL A 592 25.80 -0.59 20.30
N GLY A 593 25.83 0.09 21.45
CA GLY A 593 26.22 1.50 21.52
C GLY A 593 27.66 1.77 21.07
N GLY A 594 27.87 2.90 20.37
CA GLY A 594 29.19 3.42 19.97
C GLY A 594 29.95 2.50 19.02
N GLN A 595 29.25 1.92 18.03
CA GLN A 595 29.86 1.02 17.06
C GLN A 595 29.73 1.61 15.66
N SER A 596 30.83 1.53 14.91
CA SER A 596 30.88 1.87 13.49
C SER A 596 30.24 0.76 12.65
N ILE A 597 30.00 1.04 11.37
CA ILE A 597 29.39 0.06 10.46
C ILE A 597 30.25 -1.20 10.32
N GLU A 598 31.57 -1.11 10.38
CA GLU A 598 32.49 -2.24 10.23
C GLU A 598 32.46 -3.14 11.47
N ALA A 599 32.36 -2.56 12.66
CA ALA A 599 32.22 -3.33 13.91
C ALA A 599 30.91 -4.14 13.97
N LEU A 600 29.88 -3.68 13.27
CA LEU A 600 28.58 -4.34 13.13
C LEU A 600 28.48 -5.23 11.88
N SER A 601 29.44 -5.14 10.98
CA SER A 601 29.47 -5.93 9.76
C SER A 601 29.90 -7.37 10.02
N LYS A 602 29.53 -8.26 9.09
CA LYS A 602 29.92 -9.67 9.17
C LYS A 602 31.45 -9.78 9.05
N PRO A 603 32.15 -10.39 10.03
CA PRO A 603 33.58 -10.57 9.94
C PRO A 603 33.93 -11.69 8.95
N ALA A 604 35.13 -11.65 8.38
CA ALA A 604 35.62 -12.72 7.49
C ALA A 604 35.75 -14.09 8.18
N SER A 605 35.87 -14.12 9.51
CA SER A 605 35.90 -15.33 10.33
C SER A 605 35.37 -15.04 11.74
N ASN A 606 35.03 -16.10 12.50
CA ASN A 606 34.56 -15.98 13.89
C ASN A 606 33.27 -15.16 14.07
N VAL A 607 32.27 -15.37 13.20
CA VAL A 607 30.97 -14.69 13.28
C VAL A 607 30.38 -14.74 14.69
N ALA A 608 30.44 -15.88 15.38
CA ALA A 608 29.92 -16.05 16.75
C ALA A 608 30.47 -15.06 17.79
N ASP A 609 31.68 -14.52 17.57
CA ASP A 609 32.36 -13.58 18.46
C ASP A 609 32.22 -12.11 17.98
N SER A 610 31.30 -11.84 17.05
CA SER A 610 31.04 -10.50 16.50
C SER A 610 29.65 -9.98 16.87
N TYR A 611 29.48 -8.66 16.85
CA TYR A 611 28.17 -8.04 17.12
C TYR A 611 27.11 -8.41 16.08
N TYR A 612 27.53 -8.73 14.85
CA TYR A 612 26.66 -9.25 13.79
C TYR A 612 25.90 -10.50 14.23
N ASN A 613 26.52 -11.37 15.04
CA ASN A 613 25.89 -12.59 15.53
C ASN A 613 24.68 -12.35 16.43
N ARG A 614 24.51 -11.16 17.02
CA ARG A 614 23.29 -10.84 17.78
C ARG A 614 22.03 -11.01 16.93
N VAL A 615 22.09 -10.67 15.65
CA VAL A 615 20.94 -10.81 14.74
C VAL A 615 20.65 -12.28 14.49
N LEU A 616 21.67 -13.05 14.08
CA LEU A 616 21.51 -14.46 13.75
C LEU A 616 21.06 -15.30 14.95
N ASP A 617 21.70 -15.09 16.10
CA ASP A 617 21.39 -15.80 17.34
C ASP A 617 20.01 -15.41 17.89
N GLY A 618 19.62 -14.13 17.77
CA GLY A 618 18.29 -13.66 18.14
C GLY A 618 17.20 -14.32 17.29
N ILE A 619 17.37 -14.35 15.96
CA ILE A 619 16.44 -15.03 15.03
C ILE A 619 16.33 -16.52 15.39
N ALA A 620 17.46 -17.21 15.55
CA ALA A 620 17.48 -18.63 15.90
C ALA A 620 16.77 -18.90 17.24
N LYS A 621 16.95 -18.05 18.25
CA LYS A 621 16.29 -18.18 19.56
C LYS A 621 14.78 -17.94 19.47
N VAL A 622 14.32 -17.00 18.64
CA VAL A 622 12.89 -16.81 18.36
C VAL A 622 12.31 -18.05 17.68
N MET A 623 12.99 -18.59 16.65
CA MET A 623 12.57 -19.81 15.96
C MET A 623 12.49 -21.03 16.89
N SER A 624 13.32 -21.07 17.93
CA SER A 624 13.33 -22.15 18.93
C SER A 624 12.25 -22.04 20.01
N GLN A 625 11.46 -20.95 20.03
CA GLN A 625 10.43 -20.77 21.06
C GLN A 625 9.33 -21.82 20.92
N PRO A 626 8.98 -22.54 22.01
CA PRO A 626 7.91 -23.56 21.98
C PRO A 626 6.57 -23.02 21.47
N GLU A 627 6.27 -21.76 21.73
CA GLU A 627 5.07 -21.03 21.30
C GLU A 627 4.95 -20.95 19.77
N PHE A 628 6.08 -20.97 19.06
CA PHE A 628 6.16 -20.89 17.60
C PHE A 628 6.46 -22.25 16.96
N ALA A 629 6.44 -23.34 17.74
CA ALA A 629 6.71 -24.68 17.23
C ALA A 629 5.72 -25.07 16.13
N GLY A 630 6.24 -25.42 14.96
CA GLY A 630 5.44 -25.80 13.80
C GLY A 630 4.96 -24.63 12.93
N MET A 631 5.30 -23.39 13.27
CA MET A 631 5.05 -22.22 12.43
C MET A 631 6.30 -21.85 11.62
N ASP A 632 6.08 -21.36 10.40
CA ASP A 632 7.15 -20.70 9.65
C ASP A 632 7.49 -19.37 10.31
N VAL A 633 8.78 -19.06 10.42
CA VAL A 633 9.25 -17.73 10.81
C VAL A 633 9.72 -16.98 9.56
N ARG A 634 9.29 -15.74 9.41
CA ARG A 634 9.64 -14.85 8.31
C ARG A 634 10.17 -13.54 8.87
N VAL A 635 11.11 -12.91 8.18
CA VAL A 635 11.64 -11.59 8.53
C VAL A 635 11.18 -10.60 7.47
N PRO A 636 10.08 -9.85 7.70
CA PRO A 636 9.59 -8.89 6.73
C PRO A 636 10.46 -7.65 6.62
N ALA A 637 11.09 -7.22 7.72
CA ALA A 637 11.90 -6.00 7.74
C ALA A 637 13.03 -6.00 8.76
N ILE A 638 14.07 -5.22 8.42
CA ILE A 638 15.16 -4.82 9.30
C ILE A 638 15.14 -3.30 9.41
N LEU A 639 15.11 -2.79 10.64
CA LEU A 639 15.30 -1.39 10.95
C LEU A 639 16.78 -1.16 11.24
N TRP A 640 17.47 -0.40 10.38
CA TRP A 640 18.90 -0.11 10.51
C TRP A 640 19.11 1.29 11.08
N LEU A 641 19.69 1.35 12.29
CA LEU A 641 19.93 2.58 13.03
C LEU A 641 21.42 2.78 13.37
N GLN A 642 22.22 3.22 12.40
CA GLN A 642 23.63 3.53 12.60
C GLN A 642 24.16 4.60 11.66
N GLY A 643 25.18 5.34 12.12
CA GLY A 643 26.01 6.23 11.32
C GLY A 643 26.77 7.26 12.16
N GLU A 644 26.37 7.46 13.42
CA GLU A 644 26.95 8.49 14.29
C GLU A 644 28.42 8.22 14.60
N GLU A 645 28.78 6.96 14.86
CA GLU A 645 30.18 6.60 15.16
C GLU A 645 31.09 6.84 13.95
N ASP A 646 30.58 6.61 12.73
CA ASP A 646 31.32 6.89 11.50
C ASP A 646 31.51 8.39 11.27
N TYR A 647 30.48 9.20 11.56
CA TYR A 647 30.63 10.65 11.56
C TYR A 647 31.64 11.14 12.61
N GLU A 648 31.55 10.64 13.84
CA GLU A 648 32.47 11.00 14.94
C GLU A 648 33.93 10.66 14.56
N ASN A 649 34.15 9.51 13.95
CA ASN A 649 35.48 9.11 13.46
C ASN A 649 35.94 9.96 12.27
N GLY A 650 35.01 10.42 11.42
CA GLY A 650 35.27 11.28 10.27
C GLY A 650 36.35 10.70 9.36
N ALA A 651 37.45 11.42 9.16
CA ALA A 651 38.57 10.96 8.35
C ALA A 651 39.28 9.70 8.89
N ALA A 652 39.04 9.34 10.15
CA ALA A 652 39.58 8.13 10.78
C ALA A 652 38.63 6.92 10.71
N SER A 653 37.40 7.07 10.16
CA SER A 653 36.52 5.93 9.85
C SER A 653 37.22 5.01 8.84
N GLU A 654 36.94 3.70 8.89
CA GLU A 654 37.40 2.78 7.84
C GLU A 654 36.63 2.99 6.52
N ASN A 655 35.51 3.71 6.57
CA ASN A 655 34.70 4.13 5.44
C ASN A 655 34.58 5.67 5.33
N PRO A 656 35.68 6.42 5.11
CA PRO A 656 35.73 7.88 5.28
C PRO A 656 35.18 8.68 4.07
N SER A 657 34.25 8.10 3.29
CA SER A 657 33.65 8.73 2.13
C SER A 657 32.23 8.23 1.85
N ILE A 658 31.49 8.97 1.02
CA ILE A 658 30.11 8.60 0.60
C ILE A 658 30.12 7.21 -0.06
N ALA A 659 31.09 6.98 -0.96
CA ALA A 659 31.19 5.73 -1.70
C ALA A 659 31.55 4.55 -0.78
N ASP A 660 32.48 4.75 0.16
CA ASP A 660 32.94 3.69 1.06
C ASP A 660 31.83 3.30 2.04
N TYR A 661 31.19 4.27 2.71
CA TYR A 661 30.10 3.99 3.66
C TYR A 661 28.89 3.34 2.95
N LYS A 662 28.52 3.84 1.76
CA LYS A 662 27.45 3.22 0.94
C LYS A 662 27.80 1.78 0.57
N SER A 663 29.06 1.50 0.22
CA SER A 663 29.54 0.15 -0.08
C SER A 663 29.44 -0.77 1.13
N ALA A 664 29.86 -0.30 2.32
CA ALA A 664 29.73 -1.06 3.56
C ALA A 664 28.27 -1.35 3.93
N LEU A 665 27.37 -0.37 3.76
CA LEU A 665 25.93 -0.55 3.99
C LEU A 665 25.30 -1.58 3.05
N ARG A 666 25.64 -1.53 1.76
CA ARG A 666 25.21 -2.53 0.78
C ARG A 666 25.73 -3.93 1.10
N GLN A 667 26.99 -4.04 1.53
CA GLN A 667 27.60 -5.31 1.90
C GLN A 667 26.92 -5.90 3.14
N LEU A 668 26.73 -5.10 4.20
CA LEU A 668 26.01 -5.52 5.41
C LEU A 668 24.61 -6.03 5.08
N ARG A 669 23.84 -5.29 4.27
CA ARG A 669 22.51 -5.72 3.83
C ARG A 669 22.56 -7.04 3.05
N THR A 670 23.54 -7.18 2.15
CA THR A 670 23.72 -8.40 1.36
C THR A 670 24.00 -9.62 2.24
N ASP A 671 24.88 -9.45 3.23
CA ASP A 671 25.21 -10.51 4.20
C ASP A 671 24.01 -10.89 5.06
N LEU A 672 23.27 -9.90 5.58
CA LEU A 672 22.06 -10.13 6.37
C LEU A 672 20.99 -10.87 5.56
N ASN A 673 20.75 -10.45 4.32
CA ASN A 673 19.79 -11.11 3.44
C ASN A 673 20.16 -12.58 3.21
N ALA A 674 21.44 -12.87 2.94
CA ALA A 674 21.90 -14.23 2.70
C ALA A 674 21.76 -15.11 3.96
N ASP A 675 22.17 -14.62 5.12
CA ASP A 675 22.11 -15.39 6.37
C ASP A 675 20.67 -15.57 6.87
N ILE A 676 19.80 -14.56 6.71
CA ILE A 676 18.38 -14.65 7.06
C ILE A 676 17.67 -15.66 6.15
N ALA A 677 17.94 -15.65 4.84
CA ALA A 677 17.41 -16.65 3.93
C ALA A 677 17.87 -18.07 4.31
N ALA A 678 19.15 -18.23 4.70
CA ALA A 678 19.68 -19.51 5.16
C ALA A 678 19.04 -20.00 6.48
N LEU A 679 18.73 -19.09 7.41
CA LEU A 679 18.09 -19.43 8.70
C LEU A 679 16.60 -19.75 8.55
N THR A 680 15.86 -18.93 7.82
CA THR A 680 14.39 -18.96 7.79
C THR A 680 13.82 -19.71 6.59
N GLY A 681 14.61 -19.90 5.53
CA GLY A 681 14.16 -20.42 4.25
C GLY A 681 13.32 -19.42 3.42
N GLN A 682 13.20 -18.16 3.85
CA GLN A 682 12.49 -17.15 3.06
C GLN A 682 13.25 -16.83 1.76
N THR A 683 12.52 -16.65 0.66
CA THR A 683 13.12 -16.40 -0.66
C THR A 683 13.23 -14.91 -1.00
N LYS A 684 12.37 -14.08 -0.43
CA LYS A 684 12.40 -12.63 -0.62
C LYS A 684 13.21 -11.97 0.50
N PRO A 685 14.07 -11.00 0.19
CA PRO A 685 14.82 -10.27 1.20
C PRO A 685 13.87 -9.44 2.09
N PRO A 686 14.20 -9.22 3.37
CA PRO A 686 13.52 -8.24 4.19
C PRO A 686 13.56 -6.82 3.56
N ALA A 687 12.56 -6.00 3.85
CA ALA A 687 12.66 -4.57 3.67
C ALA A 687 13.76 -4.01 4.59
N PHE A 688 14.79 -3.38 4.02
CA PHE A 688 15.86 -2.77 4.80
C PHE A 688 15.56 -1.29 4.94
N VAL A 689 15.05 -0.86 6.10
CA VAL A 689 14.61 0.51 6.32
C VAL A 689 15.58 1.17 7.29
N THR A 690 16.16 2.31 6.89
CA THR A 690 17.04 3.13 7.72
C THR A 690 16.42 4.49 8.03
N TYR A 691 17.18 5.33 8.70
CA TYR A 691 16.94 6.75 8.94
C TYR A 691 18.18 7.50 8.45
N GLN A 692 18.11 8.82 8.38
CA GLN A 692 19.31 9.61 8.18
C GLN A 692 19.91 10.04 9.52
N THR A 693 21.17 9.65 9.74
CA THR A 693 21.99 10.19 10.82
C THR A 693 22.13 11.69 10.64
N SER A 694 21.49 12.46 11.50
CA SER A 694 21.34 13.91 11.36
C SER A 694 21.28 14.63 12.70
N GLY A 695 21.24 15.97 12.69
CA GLY A 695 21.17 16.80 13.89
C GLY A 695 22.52 16.91 14.57
N PHE A 696 22.55 16.77 15.91
CA PHE A 696 23.77 16.90 16.69
C PHE A 696 24.92 16.02 16.17
N ASN A 697 24.64 14.83 15.63
CA ASN A 697 25.67 13.90 15.15
C ASN A 697 26.10 14.13 13.70
N THR A 698 25.55 15.14 13.00
CA THR A 698 26.01 15.49 11.65
C THR A 698 27.41 16.08 11.68
N GLU A 699 28.26 15.63 10.76
CA GLU A 699 29.56 16.25 10.49
C GLU A 699 29.69 16.70 9.03
N ASP A 700 30.29 17.87 8.82
CA ASP A 700 30.45 18.48 7.48
C ASP A 700 31.54 17.78 6.64
N PHE A 701 32.37 16.96 7.29
CA PHE A 701 33.45 16.21 6.65
C PHE A 701 32.91 15.34 5.50
N GLY A 702 33.69 15.25 4.41
CA GLY A 702 33.33 14.43 3.25
C GLY A 702 32.02 14.83 2.57
N ASN A 703 31.54 16.05 2.83
CA ASN A 703 30.22 16.55 2.41
C ASN A 703 29.04 15.75 2.99
N LEU A 704 28.97 15.67 4.32
CA LEU A 704 27.91 14.93 5.01
C LEU A 704 27.94 13.44 4.64
N PHE A 705 29.14 12.86 4.61
CA PHE A 705 29.37 11.62 3.85
C PHE A 705 28.48 10.44 4.25
N VAL A 706 28.19 10.27 5.56
CA VAL A 706 27.29 9.20 6.05
C VAL A 706 25.84 9.47 5.63
N GLY A 707 25.35 10.70 5.84
CA GLY A 707 23.98 11.07 5.54
C GLY A 707 23.68 11.05 4.04
N GLU A 708 24.63 11.49 3.22
CA GLU A 708 24.61 11.36 1.76
C GLU A 708 24.65 9.90 1.33
N ALA A 709 25.52 9.06 1.92
CA ALA A 709 25.56 7.64 1.59
C ALA A 709 24.25 6.91 1.92
N GLN A 710 23.63 7.24 3.06
CA GLN A 710 22.31 6.71 3.44
C GLN A 710 21.22 7.17 2.45
N LEU A 711 21.23 8.45 2.03
CA LEU A 711 20.29 8.98 1.05
C LEU A 711 20.48 8.35 -0.34
N GLU A 712 21.72 8.30 -0.84
CA GLU A 712 22.04 7.67 -2.11
C GLU A 712 21.64 6.19 -2.11
N ALA A 713 21.90 5.45 -1.02
CA ALA A 713 21.47 4.07 -0.92
C ALA A 713 19.93 3.95 -0.97
N ALA A 714 19.20 4.80 -0.22
CA ALA A 714 17.74 4.75 -0.15
C ALA A 714 17.03 5.19 -1.43
N THR A 715 17.71 5.91 -2.32
CA THR A 715 17.17 6.39 -3.60
C THR A 715 17.62 5.56 -4.80
N GLN A 716 18.76 4.86 -4.69
CA GLN A 716 19.34 4.09 -5.80
C GLN A 716 19.18 2.57 -5.65
N ASP A 717 19.05 2.04 -4.43
CA ASP A 717 19.07 0.59 -4.19
C ASP A 717 17.67 0.03 -3.93
N THR A 718 17.21 -0.83 -4.83
CA THR A 718 15.92 -1.52 -4.64
C THR A 718 15.91 -2.31 -3.32
N GLY A 719 14.92 -2.01 -2.49
CA GLY A 719 14.66 -2.68 -1.23
C GLY A 719 15.40 -2.11 -0.01
N LEU A 720 16.22 -1.07 -0.20
CA LEU A 720 16.73 -0.21 0.88
C LEU A 720 15.94 1.11 0.88
N HIS A 721 15.41 1.49 2.02
CA HIS A 721 14.52 2.64 2.16
C HIS A 721 14.95 3.51 3.34
N MET A 722 14.54 4.77 3.37
CA MET A 722 14.79 5.69 4.48
C MET A 722 13.49 6.24 5.02
N ALA A 723 13.25 6.07 6.33
CA ALA A 723 12.00 6.44 6.97
C ALA A 723 11.94 7.91 7.39
N ALA A 724 13.02 8.45 7.94
CA ALA A 724 13.04 9.80 8.50
C ALA A 724 14.47 10.33 8.69
N ALA A 725 14.60 11.63 8.91
CA ALA A 725 15.74 12.23 9.60
C ALA A 725 15.49 12.26 11.12
N THR A 726 16.56 12.25 11.94
CA THR A 726 16.47 12.34 13.41
C THR A 726 16.50 13.75 13.97
N TYR A 727 17.04 14.73 13.25
CA TYR A 727 17.12 16.12 13.70
C TYR A 727 15.76 16.77 14.08
N PRO A 728 14.59 16.42 13.49
CA PRO A 728 13.34 17.08 13.87
C PRO A 728 12.72 16.52 15.16
N LEU A 729 13.36 15.57 15.83
CA LEU A 729 12.80 14.85 16.98
C LEU A 729 13.36 15.40 18.29
N THR A 730 12.62 15.19 19.39
CA THR A 730 13.08 15.60 20.71
C THR A 730 14.22 14.72 21.23
N ASP A 731 15.24 15.34 21.82
CA ASP A 731 16.45 14.65 22.26
C ASP A 731 17.02 15.14 23.61
N LYS A 732 18.04 14.42 24.10
CA LYS A 732 18.83 14.71 25.31
C LYS A 732 20.27 15.12 24.98
N THR A 733 20.50 15.74 23.82
CA THR A 733 21.75 16.11 23.13
C THR A 733 22.20 15.11 22.07
N VAL A 734 22.72 13.95 22.50
CA VAL A 734 23.29 12.95 21.58
C VAL A 734 22.26 11.89 21.20
N HIS A 735 21.45 11.51 22.18
CA HIS A 735 20.45 10.46 22.08
C HIS A 735 19.05 11.05 22.22
N LEU A 736 18.07 10.44 21.54
CA LEU A 736 16.67 10.82 21.65
C LEU A 736 16.17 10.71 23.09
N ASP A 737 15.20 11.55 23.42
CA ASP A 737 14.40 11.37 24.63
C ASP A 737 13.35 10.26 24.37
N PRO A 738 12.65 9.75 25.40
CA PRO A 738 11.69 8.66 25.18
C PRO A 738 10.58 9.01 24.18
N ASN A 739 10.14 10.28 24.13
CA ASN A 739 9.17 10.72 23.12
C ASN A 739 9.78 10.73 21.71
N GLY A 740 10.99 11.24 21.54
CA GLY A 740 11.69 11.27 20.26
C GLY A 740 11.96 9.86 19.73
N SER A 741 12.32 8.91 20.60
CA SER A 741 12.51 7.51 20.23
C SER A 741 11.22 6.86 19.73
N ARG A 742 10.12 7.02 20.47
CA ARG A 742 8.80 6.53 20.05
C ARG A 742 8.35 7.19 18.75
N TRP A 743 8.56 8.49 18.62
CA TRP A 743 8.23 9.28 17.43
C TRP A 743 9.01 8.78 16.19
N LEU A 744 10.33 8.59 16.30
CA LEU A 744 11.12 7.95 15.25
C LEU A 744 10.54 6.57 14.89
N GLY A 745 10.19 5.78 15.91
CA GLY A 745 9.53 4.49 15.74
C GLY A 745 8.28 4.58 14.87
N MET A 746 7.35 5.48 15.15
CA MET A 746 6.14 5.63 14.34
C MET A 746 6.42 6.10 12.91
N GLN A 747 7.49 6.85 12.65
CA GLN A 747 7.92 7.13 11.27
C GLN A 747 8.37 5.86 10.54
N PHE A 748 9.14 4.98 11.20
CA PHE A 748 9.44 3.65 10.66
C PHE A 748 8.16 2.84 10.42
N GLY A 749 7.24 2.81 11.39
CA GLY A 749 5.96 2.11 11.28
C GLY A 749 5.12 2.59 10.10
N LYS A 750 5.05 3.91 9.88
CA LYS A 750 4.37 4.53 8.74
C LYS A 750 4.97 4.06 7.43
N VAL A 751 6.29 4.13 7.27
CA VAL A 751 6.96 3.71 6.04
C VAL A 751 6.85 2.21 5.81
N LEU A 752 6.99 1.39 6.85
CA LEU A 752 6.76 -0.05 6.77
C LEU A 752 5.31 -0.37 6.36
N SER A 753 4.32 0.39 6.79
CA SER A 753 2.92 0.17 6.38
C SER A 753 2.73 0.41 4.87
N ARG A 754 3.36 1.44 4.31
CA ARG A 754 3.35 1.71 2.86
C ARG A 754 4.07 0.60 2.09
N LEU A 755 5.24 0.19 2.55
CA LEU A 755 6.05 -0.85 1.89
C LEU A 755 5.42 -2.25 1.98
N LEU A 756 4.99 -2.67 3.17
CA LEU A 756 4.63 -4.06 3.45
C LEU A 756 3.14 -4.35 3.31
N LEU A 757 2.27 -3.39 3.61
CA LEU A 757 0.80 -3.55 3.50
C LEU A 757 0.31 -3.05 2.15
N ARG A 758 0.62 -1.79 1.81
CA ARG A 758 0.15 -1.14 0.56
C ARG A 758 0.98 -1.51 -0.66
N LYS A 759 2.16 -2.09 -0.46
CA LYS A 759 3.12 -2.46 -1.53
C LYS A 759 3.52 -1.25 -2.39
N GLU A 760 3.64 -0.08 -1.78
CA GLU A 760 4.04 1.14 -2.48
C GLU A 760 5.56 1.28 -2.54
N GLY A 761 6.04 2.09 -3.48
CA GLY A 761 7.40 2.60 -3.47
C GLY A 761 7.56 3.66 -2.39
N TRP A 762 8.80 3.90 -1.98
CA TRP A 762 9.10 4.90 -0.98
C TRP A 762 10.45 5.55 -1.22
N MET A 763 10.49 6.87 -1.08
CA MET A 763 11.71 7.68 -0.99
C MET A 763 11.47 8.79 0.05
N PRO A 764 12.48 9.18 0.84
CA PRO A 764 12.35 10.27 1.79
C PRO A 764 12.20 11.61 1.06
N LEU A 765 11.71 12.66 1.73
CA LEU A 765 11.80 14.03 1.21
C LEU A 765 13.28 14.41 1.02
N HIS A 766 13.70 14.63 -0.23
CA HIS A 766 15.09 14.90 -0.59
C HIS A 766 15.20 15.77 -1.86
N PRO A 767 16.31 16.50 -2.05
CA PRO A 767 16.50 17.26 -3.27
C PRO A 767 16.90 16.35 -4.43
N ARG A 768 16.44 16.69 -5.63
CA ARG A 768 16.74 15.97 -6.87
C ARG A 768 17.77 16.68 -7.73
N ARG A 769 17.70 18.01 -7.74
CA ARG A 769 18.52 18.88 -8.58
C ARG A 769 18.59 20.27 -7.97
N ALA A 770 19.72 20.94 -8.17
CA ALA A 770 19.83 22.39 -7.97
C ALA A 770 20.32 23.04 -9.26
N THR A 771 19.75 24.19 -9.61
CA THR A 771 20.18 25.00 -10.75
C THR A 771 20.48 26.42 -10.29
N ILE A 772 21.54 27.03 -10.81
CA ILE A 772 21.90 28.42 -10.52
C ILE A 772 21.79 29.30 -11.78
N SER A 773 21.12 30.45 -11.64
CA SER A 773 21.07 31.52 -12.63
C SER A 773 21.34 32.86 -11.97
N GLY A 774 22.47 33.50 -12.32
CA GLY A 774 22.91 34.75 -11.69
C GLY A 774 23.11 34.61 -10.18
N THR A 775 22.21 35.22 -9.40
CA THR A 775 22.19 35.15 -7.93
C THR A 775 21.05 34.29 -7.40
N GLU A 776 20.32 33.58 -8.24
CA GLU A 776 19.21 32.71 -7.85
C GLU A 776 19.63 31.24 -7.96
N VAL A 777 19.36 30.47 -6.90
CA VAL A 777 19.45 29.01 -6.91
C VAL A 777 18.04 28.46 -6.73
N LEU A 778 17.64 27.55 -7.61
CA LEU A 778 16.37 26.82 -7.50
C LEU A 778 16.65 25.35 -7.25
N ILE A 779 16.05 24.78 -6.21
CA ILE A 779 16.23 23.39 -5.79
C ILE A 779 14.91 22.64 -6.01
N ASP A 780 14.96 21.57 -6.81
CA ASP A 780 13.86 20.64 -7.06
C ASP A 780 13.85 19.55 -5.98
N PHE A 781 12.69 19.22 -5.40
CA PHE A 781 12.55 18.14 -4.41
C PHE A 781 11.62 17.02 -4.89
N HIS A 782 11.93 15.79 -4.48
CA HIS A 782 10.92 14.73 -4.36
C HIS A 782 10.18 14.95 -3.05
N VAL A 783 8.84 15.08 -3.10
CA VAL A 783 8.01 15.40 -1.93
C VAL A 783 6.98 14.29 -1.75
N PRO A 784 7.13 13.40 -0.75
CA PRO A 784 6.23 12.26 -0.59
C PRO A 784 4.75 12.66 -0.47
N GLU A 785 4.46 13.67 0.35
CA GLU A 785 3.11 14.22 0.51
C GLU A 785 3.14 15.76 0.32
N PRO A 786 3.06 16.26 -0.92
CA PRO A 786 3.12 17.70 -1.18
C PRO A 786 1.94 18.47 -0.57
N PRO A 787 2.07 19.78 -0.33
CA PRO A 787 3.23 20.64 -0.63
C PRO A 787 4.32 20.66 0.46
N LEU A 788 5.48 21.23 0.12
CA LEU A 788 6.50 21.65 1.08
C LEU A 788 5.98 22.71 2.06
N ARG A 789 6.48 22.66 3.29
CA ARG A 789 6.17 23.62 4.35
C ARG A 789 7.39 23.92 5.21
N TRP A 790 7.48 25.17 5.68
CA TRP A 790 8.43 25.53 6.73
C TRP A 790 7.92 25.05 8.09
N ALA A 791 8.79 24.38 8.84
CA ALA A 791 8.51 23.90 10.20
C ALA A 791 9.75 24.01 11.09
N LEU A 792 9.54 23.91 12.40
CA LEU A 792 10.61 24.05 13.40
C LEU A 792 11.07 22.68 13.90
N PRO A 793 12.31 22.23 13.61
CA PRO A 793 12.87 21.05 14.24
C PRO A 793 13.13 21.29 15.73
N PHE A 794 13.55 20.26 16.45
CA PHE A 794 13.91 20.36 17.86
C PHE A 794 15.42 20.29 18.04
N GLU A 795 16.00 21.32 18.66
CA GLU A 795 17.33 21.22 19.25
C GLU A 795 17.14 20.84 20.73
N GLN A 796 17.42 19.57 21.05
CA GLN A 796 17.01 18.96 22.31
C GLN A 796 15.49 18.99 22.50
N LEU A 797 15.00 19.83 23.40
CA LEU A 797 13.59 19.91 23.80
C LEU A 797 12.98 21.27 23.42
N VAL A 798 13.66 22.02 22.55
CA VAL A 798 13.29 23.36 22.13
C VAL A 798 13.06 23.37 20.63
N ALA A 799 11.86 23.79 20.21
CA ALA A 799 11.59 24.05 18.80
C ALA A 799 12.43 25.24 18.33
N THR A 800 13.25 25.04 17.31
CA THR A 800 14.29 25.98 16.90
C THR A 800 14.11 26.36 15.44
N ASP A 801 14.13 27.65 15.15
CA ASP A 801 14.25 28.18 13.79
C ASP A 801 15.72 28.53 13.53
N TYR A 802 16.16 28.38 12.29
CA TYR A 802 17.51 28.71 11.88
C TYR A 802 17.51 29.83 10.84
N ALA A 803 18.56 30.66 10.88
CA ALA A 803 18.83 31.58 9.78
C ALA A 803 18.91 30.79 8.47
N ASN A 804 18.32 31.33 7.41
CA ASN A 804 18.22 30.68 6.11
C ASN A 804 17.59 29.27 6.14
N LYS A 805 16.81 28.91 7.17
CA LYS A 805 16.12 27.61 7.29
C LYS A 805 17.03 26.39 7.27
N GLY A 806 18.33 26.58 7.53
CA GLY A 806 19.36 25.53 7.52
C GLY A 806 20.02 25.29 6.16
N PHE A 807 19.76 26.14 5.15
CA PHE A 807 20.45 26.09 3.86
C PHE A 807 21.78 26.86 3.89
N VAL A 808 22.79 26.27 3.25
CA VAL A 808 24.09 26.89 2.98
C VAL A 808 24.44 26.71 1.52
N VAL A 809 24.94 27.77 0.88
CA VAL A 809 25.47 27.71 -0.49
C VAL A 809 26.95 28.02 -0.44
N ARG A 810 27.77 27.23 -1.14
CA ARG A 810 29.22 27.40 -1.21
C ARG A 810 29.70 27.50 -2.65
N ASP A 811 30.73 28.29 -2.86
CA ASP A 811 31.50 28.31 -4.11
C ASP A 811 33.01 28.27 -3.84
N ALA A 812 33.83 28.56 -4.86
CA ALA A 812 35.28 28.55 -4.72
C ALA A 812 35.84 29.57 -3.71
N GLN A 813 35.05 30.56 -3.28
CA GLN A 813 35.41 31.55 -2.25
C GLN A 813 34.88 31.20 -0.86
N GLY A 814 34.17 30.09 -0.70
CA GLY A 814 33.54 29.64 0.54
C GLY A 814 32.04 29.88 0.58
N ASP A 815 31.49 29.98 1.79
CA ASP A 815 30.04 30.16 2.01
C ASP A 815 29.56 31.50 1.45
N ILE A 816 28.47 31.47 0.68
CA ILE A 816 27.80 32.63 0.11
C ILE A 816 26.63 33.00 1.03
N PRO A 817 26.60 34.21 1.61
CA PRO A 817 25.45 34.64 2.41
C PRO A 817 24.18 34.67 1.55
N LEU A 818 23.07 34.17 2.10
CA LEU A 818 21.76 34.20 1.47
C LEU A 818 21.00 35.47 1.87
N SER A 819 20.33 36.09 0.90
CA SER A 819 19.46 37.24 1.09
C SER A 819 18.01 36.83 1.34
N SER A 820 17.55 35.71 0.76
CA SER A 820 16.25 35.10 1.08
C SER A 820 16.24 33.60 0.81
N VAL A 821 15.27 32.94 1.41
CA VAL A 821 14.96 31.51 1.26
C VAL A 821 13.44 31.38 1.20
N ASP A 822 12.91 30.97 0.06
CA ASP A 822 11.47 30.99 -0.24
C ASP A 822 11.04 29.64 -0.83
N ILE A 823 9.86 29.15 -0.45
CA ILE A 823 9.25 28.01 -1.14
C ILE A 823 8.71 28.53 -2.48
N ALA A 824 9.06 27.85 -3.57
CA ALA A 824 8.60 28.14 -4.92
C ALA A 824 7.74 26.97 -5.40
N GLY A 825 6.46 27.22 -5.66
CA GLY A 825 5.51 26.15 -6.00
C GLY A 825 5.22 25.23 -4.80
N GLN A 826 4.99 23.95 -5.07
CA GLN A 826 4.71 22.92 -4.07
C GLN A 826 5.93 22.07 -3.73
N THR A 827 6.94 22.01 -4.60
CA THR A 827 8.04 21.05 -4.48
C THR A 827 9.42 21.68 -4.65
N MET A 828 9.56 23.00 -4.60
CA MET A 828 10.86 23.64 -4.80
C MET A 828 11.17 24.70 -3.74
N VAL A 829 12.47 24.94 -3.56
CA VAL A 829 12.98 26.03 -2.74
C VAL A 829 13.86 26.93 -3.59
N ARG A 830 13.60 28.24 -3.54
CA ARG A 830 14.41 29.30 -4.14
C ARG A 830 15.31 29.91 -3.06
N LEU A 831 16.61 29.96 -3.34
CA LEU A 831 17.59 30.69 -2.55
C LEU A 831 18.08 31.91 -3.35
N THR A 832 18.10 33.08 -2.73
CA THR A 832 18.71 34.27 -3.32
C THR A 832 20.07 34.54 -2.67
N LEU A 833 21.13 34.56 -3.47
CA LEU A 833 22.50 34.81 -3.06
C LEU A 833 22.77 36.31 -2.92
N SER A 834 23.55 36.71 -1.92
CA SER A 834 23.98 38.10 -1.71
C SER A 834 24.98 38.62 -2.75
N ARG A 835 25.58 37.70 -3.51
CA ARG A 835 26.51 37.99 -4.61
C ARG A 835 26.45 36.88 -5.67
N PRO A 836 26.88 37.14 -6.92
CA PRO A 836 27.09 36.10 -7.91
C PRO A 836 28.10 35.06 -7.41
N ALA A 837 27.89 33.80 -7.78
CA ALA A 837 28.79 32.71 -7.43
C ALA A 837 30.04 32.67 -8.34
N VAL A 838 31.12 32.08 -7.83
CA VAL A 838 32.41 31.96 -8.52
C VAL A 838 32.82 30.48 -8.60
N GLY A 839 32.84 29.94 -9.81
CA GLY A 839 33.21 28.54 -10.05
C GLY A 839 32.08 27.56 -9.73
N ALA A 840 32.44 26.34 -9.35
CA ALA A 840 31.46 25.31 -9.01
C ALA A 840 30.69 25.69 -7.73
N VAL A 841 29.37 25.50 -7.76
CA VAL A 841 28.47 25.83 -6.66
C VAL A 841 27.96 24.55 -6.03
N ARG A 842 27.92 24.52 -4.70
CA ARG A 842 27.32 23.45 -3.92
C ARG A 842 26.24 24.01 -3.00
N VAL A 843 25.12 23.32 -2.96
CA VAL A 843 23.95 23.67 -2.15
C VAL A 843 23.78 22.58 -1.11
N GLU A 844 23.67 23.01 0.14
CA GLU A 844 23.67 22.13 1.29
C GLU A 844 22.50 22.44 2.21
N GLY A 845 21.86 21.39 2.72
CA GLY A 845 20.81 21.46 3.72
C GLY A 845 21.22 20.70 4.97
N GLY A 846 21.09 21.32 6.15
CA GLY A 846 21.30 20.62 7.42
C GLY A 846 22.78 20.34 7.70
N THR A 847 23.65 21.33 7.47
CA THR A 847 25.08 21.21 7.82
C THR A 847 25.30 21.47 9.31
N LYS A 848 26.38 20.91 9.88
CA LYS A 848 26.81 21.19 11.25
C LYS A 848 27.11 22.67 11.44
N ARG A 849 27.83 23.28 10.49
CA ARG A 849 28.21 24.71 10.58
C ARG A 849 27.05 25.68 10.35
N GLY A 850 26.05 25.31 9.56
CA GLY A 850 24.93 26.18 9.21
C GLY A 850 23.83 26.17 10.26
N SER A 851 23.51 25.00 10.79
CA SER A 851 22.29 24.78 11.59
C SER A 851 22.41 23.60 12.54
N SER A 852 23.62 23.24 12.99
CA SER A 852 23.85 22.10 13.88
C SER A 852 23.26 20.79 13.35
N GLY A 853 23.22 20.60 12.02
CA GLY A 853 22.65 19.41 11.39
C GLY A 853 21.14 19.44 11.15
N ASN A 854 20.47 20.59 11.31
CA ASN A 854 19.00 20.72 11.22
C ASN A 854 18.53 21.43 9.94
N LEU A 855 17.36 21.08 9.43
CA LEU A 855 16.70 21.79 8.32
C LEU A 855 15.26 22.13 8.69
N CYS A 856 14.77 23.32 8.33
CA CYS A 856 13.42 23.76 8.70
C CYS A 856 12.35 23.38 7.65
N LEU A 857 12.55 22.31 6.89
CA LEU A 857 11.73 21.94 5.73
C LEU A 857 11.10 20.57 5.90
N GLN A 858 9.78 20.48 5.74
CA GLN A 858 9.01 19.24 5.73
C GLN A 858 7.96 19.25 4.62
N ASP A 859 7.25 18.15 4.45
CA ASP A 859 6.08 18.05 3.58
C ASP A 859 4.75 18.27 4.34
N SER A 860 3.63 17.81 3.78
CA SER A 860 2.27 17.98 4.30
C SER A 860 1.60 16.67 4.74
N ASP A 861 2.37 15.60 5.00
CA ASP A 861 1.80 14.29 5.37
C ASP A 861 0.84 14.40 6.56
N ALA A 862 -0.39 13.94 6.37
CA ALA A 862 -1.47 14.04 7.36
C ALA A 862 -1.67 12.76 8.18
N THR A 863 -0.70 11.82 8.15
CA THR A 863 -0.77 10.57 8.91
C THR A 863 -0.93 10.85 10.39
N ILE A 864 -1.97 10.26 11.00
CA ILE A 864 -2.24 10.39 12.43
C ILE A 864 -1.45 9.30 13.17
N ALA A 865 -0.61 9.70 14.12
CA ALA A 865 0.10 8.77 14.99
C ALA A 865 -0.87 7.97 15.88
N THR A 866 -0.51 6.71 16.17
CA THR A 866 -1.28 5.83 17.07
C THR A 866 -1.06 6.13 18.54
N GLU A 867 0.00 6.88 18.87
CA GLU A 867 0.35 7.28 20.22
C GLU A 867 0.49 8.80 20.32
N ASN A 868 0.37 9.33 21.54
CA ASN A 868 0.49 10.76 21.83
C ASN A 868 1.84 11.07 22.47
N TYR A 869 2.29 12.32 22.32
CA TYR A 869 3.41 12.85 23.10
C TYR A 869 3.01 12.91 24.58
N GLU A 870 3.81 12.28 25.44
CA GLU A 870 3.50 12.12 26.86
C GLU A 870 4.52 12.86 27.75
N TYR A 871 4.02 13.54 28.77
CA TYR A 871 4.85 14.11 29.83
C TYR A 871 4.21 13.91 31.19
N ALA A 872 4.97 13.34 32.13
CA ALA A 872 4.59 13.24 33.52
C ALA A 872 5.74 13.70 34.42
N PRO A 873 5.52 14.68 35.33
CA PRO A 873 6.57 15.15 36.22
C PRO A 873 6.99 14.05 37.21
N GLY A 874 8.28 14.00 37.53
CA GLY A 874 8.81 13.06 38.53
C GLY A 874 9.00 11.62 38.04
N THR A 875 8.87 11.36 36.73
CA THR A 875 9.13 10.04 36.12
C THR A 875 10.58 9.83 35.69
N GLY A 876 11.41 10.89 35.74
CA GLY A 876 12.75 10.92 35.15
C GLY A 876 12.81 11.60 33.78
N GLN A 877 11.67 11.93 33.17
CA GLN A 877 11.66 12.83 32.01
C GLN A 877 12.27 14.18 32.39
N TYR A 878 13.05 14.77 31.48
CA TYR A 878 13.60 16.11 31.69
C TYR A 878 12.44 17.10 31.76
N ALA A 879 12.52 18.08 32.68
CA ALA A 879 11.44 19.04 32.87
C ALA A 879 11.10 19.84 31.59
N ALA A 880 12.11 20.06 30.73
CA ALA A 880 11.93 20.72 29.44
C ALA A 880 11.14 19.89 28.42
N ALA A 881 10.93 18.58 28.64
CA ALA A 881 10.08 17.74 27.80
C ALA A 881 8.58 18.05 27.99
N ASN A 882 8.21 18.95 28.91
CA ASN A 882 6.85 19.46 29.01
C ASN A 882 6.57 20.51 27.92
N ILE A 883 6.52 20.07 26.67
CA ILE A 883 6.32 20.93 25.51
C ILE A 883 4.81 21.10 25.29
N ALA A 884 4.26 22.24 25.70
CA ALA A 884 2.81 22.52 25.67
C ALA A 884 2.17 22.35 24.28
N ALA A 885 2.95 22.52 23.20
CA ALA A 885 2.48 22.32 21.85
C ALA A 885 2.26 20.83 21.50
N LEU A 886 2.94 19.90 22.17
CA LEU A 886 2.95 18.47 21.87
C LEU A 886 2.20 17.64 22.93
N VAL A 887 2.34 17.95 24.22
CA VAL A 887 1.81 17.12 25.31
C VAL A 887 0.32 16.82 25.14
N GLY A 888 -0.01 15.53 25.13
CA GLY A 888 -1.38 15.01 24.99
C GLY A 888 -1.90 14.95 23.55
N LYS A 889 -1.08 15.28 22.54
CA LYS A 889 -1.45 15.23 21.12
C LYS A 889 -0.72 14.11 20.39
N PRO A 890 -1.28 13.60 19.28
CA PRO A 890 -0.58 12.65 18.42
C PRO A 890 0.77 13.23 17.98
N TYR A 891 1.78 12.37 17.84
CA TYR A 891 3.06 12.81 17.27
C TYR A 891 2.87 13.27 15.81
N PRO A 892 3.46 14.41 15.41
CA PRO A 892 3.41 14.87 14.02
C PRO A 892 4.19 13.93 13.08
N LEU A 893 3.57 13.34 12.07
CA LEU A 893 4.25 12.37 11.18
C LEU A 893 4.58 12.94 9.79
N GLU A 894 4.77 14.26 9.67
CA GLU A 894 5.27 14.89 8.45
C GLU A 894 6.64 14.32 8.04
N ASN A 895 6.91 14.23 6.74
CA ASN A 895 8.23 13.82 6.25
C ASN A 895 9.14 15.04 6.22
N TRP A 896 10.18 15.01 7.04
CA TRP A 896 11.19 16.05 7.07
C TRP A 896 12.23 15.83 5.98
N CYS A 897 12.69 16.94 5.39
CA CYS A 897 13.72 16.88 4.38
C CYS A 897 15.02 16.41 5.03
N VAL A 898 15.62 15.39 4.42
CA VAL A 898 16.91 14.87 4.86
C VAL A 898 18.01 15.89 4.56
N ASN A 899 19.11 15.82 5.29
CA ASN A 899 20.30 16.61 5.07
C ASN A 899 20.95 16.21 3.73
N PHE A 900 21.57 17.17 3.07
CA PHE A 900 22.14 16.93 1.74
C PHE A 900 23.24 17.91 1.37
N SER A 901 24.01 17.57 0.34
CA SER A 901 25.04 18.36 -0.30
C SER A 901 25.12 18.01 -1.79
N ILE A 902 24.49 18.85 -2.63
CA ILE A 902 24.36 18.64 -4.07
C ILE A 902 25.04 19.74 -4.86
N ALA A 903 25.59 19.41 -6.04
CA ALA A 903 26.10 20.42 -6.95
C ALA A 903 24.93 21.19 -7.58
N ALA A 904 25.12 22.49 -7.82
CA ALA A 904 24.19 23.29 -8.61
C ALA A 904 24.72 23.43 -10.04
N ASP A 905 23.92 22.99 -11.00
CA ASP A 905 24.21 23.11 -12.42
C ASP A 905 23.86 24.53 -12.91
N ALA A 906 24.56 25.04 -13.93
CA ALA A 906 24.14 26.27 -14.57
C ALA A 906 22.77 26.05 -15.25
N ALA A 907 21.83 26.98 -15.02
CA ALA A 907 20.48 26.93 -15.59
C ALA A 907 20.50 26.99 -17.13
#